data_AF-A0A936IV87-F1
#
_entry.id   AF-A0A936IV87-F1
#
_cell.length_a   1.000
_cell.length_b   1.000
_cell.length_c   1.000
_cell.angle_alpha   90.00
_cell.angle_beta   90.00
_cell.angle_gamma   90.00
#
_symmetry.space_group_name_H-M   'P 1'
#
loop_
_entity.id
_entity.type
_entity.pdbx_description
1 polymer ?
#
loop_
_entity_poly.entity_id
_entity_poly.type
_entity_poly.pdbx_seq_one_letter_code
_entity_poly.pdbx_strand_id
1 'polypeptide(L)'
;MKRALGLAAAALVVAGASQATEPIVIYPKLPEPLKLPPGLVQTLPLNKTASYFGDTLRAVDCEDDRDLPFGLCGNELFGGMAMTSSHLSGNITIRFYPPVRNIAHFEVIHNVLPGEDSVLVAPQGYELPVLFNQVSDPPNILSEGDVDLETGGVSNLKYRVVFFNSSLLALANVNPKLESPVIEFPGVRGHAWARFEPREDGLLDFSFEGGTFLPLGKDIEGDPVRWPMPFCGPGFRCASILARGTSLHPHLTLSTKAPEGADCAPNCPDIPVNTIQEFVVNTHSTSFGDDFELDIPQLGGPGPGRSHLQGRLLVQFGPRTGDTVPFVIRSAVPKALLAEPPPSVLGDGFLPGLVGQVEFLRFPQQTYKLERVVFADEPFNFPHGMIDLRTGRILGEMVYPSYYGQSLAEVLFLQNDGRISTDPFFLVAQRSLDPRTTYARFEKGPNGQTVFRYSGRHVRSFAGFRFPSPDFVKANSFIAGPGGKLDIFLRMQGIRAAVPVTGRKTGGASNVLSSLGDRFSYSFSVPCQASGQTATFEYTNNNAGRSGGTFRLERLAHVSCVPSPRSQLAAGDGDIVTFTGFGSWSKDGPGDAPRFVSVQISTAPGEPYVGILVYQDPDELNDVILSSANTKPAEKPLP
;
A
#
# COMPACT_ATOMS: atom_id res chain seq x y z
N MET A 1 16.14 -5.84 34.69
CA MET A 1 15.28 -6.22 33.54
C MET A 1 15.27 -5.12 32.46
N LYS A 2 16.44 -4.50 32.17
CA LYS A 2 16.55 -3.18 31.49
C LYS A 2 17.58 -3.14 30.34
N ARG A 3 17.86 -4.25 29.66
CA ARG A 3 18.87 -4.28 28.56
C ARG A 3 18.57 -5.26 27.41
N ALA A 4 17.32 -5.70 27.26
CA ALA A 4 16.95 -6.69 26.23
C ALA A 4 16.11 -6.15 25.06
N LEU A 5 15.79 -4.85 25.01
CA LEU A 5 14.88 -4.29 23.99
C LEU A 5 15.55 -3.74 22.71
N GLY A 6 16.88 -3.76 22.62
CA GLY A 6 17.61 -3.14 21.49
C GLY A 6 18.12 -4.09 20.40
N LEU A 7 17.72 -5.36 20.41
CA LEU A 7 18.31 -6.39 19.52
C LEU A 7 17.30 -7.33 18.85
N ALA A 8 16.00 -7.07 18.97
CA ALA A 8 14.95 -7.98 18.48
C ALA A 8 14.41 -7.66 17.06
N ALA A 9 14.70 -6.48 16.49
CA ALA A 9 14.11 -6.07 15.21
C ALA A 9 14.79 -6.71 13.97
N ALA A 10 16.07 -7.07 14.05
CA ALA A 10 16.82 -7.62 12.90
C ALA A 10 16.63 -9.14 12.70
N ALA A 11 15.99 -9.86 13.62
CA ALA A 11 15.79 -11.30 13.55
C ALA A 11 14.45 -11.74 12.92
N LEU A 12 13.52 -10.79 12.67
CA LEU A 12 12.17 -11.12 12.21
C LEU A 12 12.06 -11.47 10.72
N VAL A 13 13.05 -11.11 9.89
CA VAL A 13 12.89 -11.23 8.43
C VAL A 13 13.28 -12.63 7.90
N VAL A 14 14.02 -13.46 8.64
CA VAL A 14 14.55 -14.74 8.10
C VAL A 14 14.38 -15.98 9.01
N ALA A 15 14.07 -15.88 10.30
CA ALA A 15 14.12 -17.05 11.20
C ALA A 15 12.79 -17.49 11.87
N GLY A 16 11.65 -16.86 11.58
CA GLY A 16 10.39 -17.07 12.33
C GLY A 16 9.34 -18.01 11.72
N ALA A 17 9.56 -18.58 10.54
CA ALA A 17 8.48 -19.24 9.77
C ALA A 17 7.95 -20.57 10.38
N SER A 18 8.59 -21.15 11.39
CA SER A 18 8.23 -22.49 11.88
C SER A 18 7.10 -22.53 12.94
N GLN A 19 6.60 -21.39 13.42
CA GLN A 19 5.46 -21.34 14.38
C GLN A 19 4.34 -20.35 14.03
N ALA A 20 4.46 -19.58 12.95
CA ALA A 20 3.43 -18.64 12.54
C ALA A 20 2.21 -19.38 11.96
N THR A 21 1.01 -18.96 12.33
CA THR A 21 -0.23 -19.48 11.73
C THR A 21 -0.49 -18.75 10.42
N GLU A 22 -0.83 -19.46 9.34
CA GLU A 22 -1.29 -18.79 8.12
C GLU A 22 -2.54 -17.95 8.41
N PRO A 23 -2.60 -16.70 7.93
CA PRO A 23 -3.73 -15.85 8.18
C PRO A 23 -4.98 -16.37 7.47
N ILE A 24 -6.00 -16.76 8.23
CA ILE A 24 -7.31 -17.12 7.68
C ILE A 24 -8.06 -15.83 7.33
N VAL A 25 -8.15 -15.54 6.03
CA VAL A 25 -8.95 -14.44 5.49
C VAL A 25 -10.44 -14.79 5.57
N ILE A 26 -11.26 -13.82 5.98
CA ILE A 26 -12.71 -14.00 6.08
C ILE A 26 -13.40 -13.21 4.97
N TYR A 27 -14.15 -13.91 4.11
CA TYR A 27 -14.95 -13.31 3.05
C TYR A 27 -16.41 -13.13 3.50
N PRO A 28 -17.10 -12.07 3.04
CA PRO A 28 -18.54 -11.92 3.30
C PRO A 28 -19.34 -13.01 2.57
N LYS A 29 -20.43 -13.47 3.20
CA LYS A 29 -21.34 -14.44 2.57
C LYS A 29 -22.04 -13.84 1.35
N LEU A 30 -22.21 -14.65 0.32
CA LEU A 30 -23.05 -14.34 -0.83
C LEU A 30 -24.54 -14.38 -0.44
N PRO A 31 -25.41 -13.67 -1.18
CA PRO A 31 -26.86 -13.75 -0.97
C PRO A 31 -27.40 -15.17 -1.11
N GLU A 32 -26.84 -15.93 -2.05
CA GLU A 32 -27.10 -17.35 -2.23
C GLU A 32 -25.76 -18.09 -2.45
N PRO A 33 -25.61 -19.33 -1.94
CA PRO A 33 -24.43 -20.14 -2.21
C PRO A 33 -24.22 -20.40 -3.71
N LEU A 34 -22.97 -20.44 -4.13
CA LEU A 34 -22.58 -20.80 -5.49
C LEU A 34 -23.04 -22.22 -5.84
N LYS A 35 -23.51 -22.38 -7.07
CA LYS A 35 -23.80 -23.68 -7.67
C LYS A 35 -22.67 -24.01 -8.64
N LEU A 36 -22.03 -25.17 -8.44
CA LEU A 36 -21.00 -25.65 -9.35
C LEU A 36 -21.60 -25.96 -10.74
N PRO A 37 -20.83 -25.76 -11.82
CA PRO A 37 -21.31 -26.01 -13.18
C PRO A 37 -21.62 -27.50 -13.41
N PRO A 38 -22.57 -27.83 -14.30
CA PRO A 38 -22.84 -29.20 -14.69
C PRO A 38 -21.58 -29.92 -15.19
N GLY A 39 -21.37 -31.17 -14.75
CA GLY A 39 -20.18 -31.94 -15.12
C GLY A 39 -18.89 -31.50 -14.42
N LEU A 40 -18.95 -30.52 -13.51
CA LEU A 40 -17.82 -30.00 -12.71
C LEU A 40 -16.67 -29.46 -13.56
N VAL A 41 -16.94 -29.07 -14.81
CA VAL A 41 -15.94 -28.47 -15.70
C VAL A 41 -16.62 -27.34 -16.45
N GLN A 42 -15.93 -26.21 -16.56
CA GLN A 42 -16.35 -25.09 -17.40
C GLN A 42 -15.16 -24.54 -18.16
N THR A 43 -15.41 -24.02 -19.37
CA THR A 43 -14.41 -23.28 -20.14
C THR A 43 -14.98 -21.92 -20.47
N LEU A 44 -14.27 -20.87 -20.08
CA LEU A 44 -14.73 -19.49 -20.25
C LEU A 44 -13.69 -18.67 -21.01
N PRO A 45 -14.14 -17.77 -21.90
CA PRO A 45 -13.25 -16.80 -22.51
C PRO A 45 -12.79 -15.79 -21.47
N LEU A 46 -11.51 -15.43 -21.54
CA LEU A 46 -10.99 -14.29 -20.81
C LEU A 46 -11.55 -13.01 -21.39
N ASN A 47 -11.86 -12.06 -20.52
CA ASN A 47 -12.05 -10.69 -20.96
C ASN A 47 -10.68 -10.07 -21.22
N LYS A 48 -10.41 -9.74 -22.48
CA LYS A 48 -9.13 -9.21 -22.91
C LYS A 48 -8.71 -7.94 -22.16
N THR A 49 -9.63 -7.01 -21.91
CA THR A 49 -9.31 -5.74 -21.24
C THR A 49 -9.04 -5.94 -19.75
N ALA A 50 -9.71 -6.88 -19.09
CA ALA A 50 -9.55 -7.15 -17.66
C ALA A 50 -8.45 -8.18 -17.35
N SER A 51 -7.86 -8.81 -18.37
CA SER A 51 -6.87 -9.87 -18.21
C SER A 51 -5.53 -9.42 -18.77
N TYR A 52 -4.50 -9.37 -17.94
CA TYR A 52 -3.18 -8.93 -18.33
C TYR A 52 -2.11 -9.59 -17.47
N PHE A 53 -0.91 -9.67 -18.00
CA PHE A 53 0.28 -9.93 -17.20
C PHE A 53 1.30 -8.84 -17.44
N GLY A 54 2.26 -8.75 -16.54
CA GLY A 54 3.33 -7.79 -16.67
C GLY A 54 4.41 -8.05 -15.65
N ASP A 55 5.38 -7.14 -15.68
CA ASP A 55 6.47 -7.13 -14.73
C ASP A 55 6.83 -5.69 -14.42
N THR A 56 7.20 -5.47 -13.16
CA THR A 56 7.70 -4.21 -12.66
C THR A 56 9.11 -4.48 -12.16
N LEU A 57 10.12 -4.24 -12.99
CA LEU A 57 11.51 -4.61 -12.70
C LEU A 57 12.25 -3.48 -12.00
N ARG A 58 12.93 -3.80 -10.90
CA ARG A 58 13.81 -2.88 -10.19
C ARG A 58 15.25 -3.07 -10.67
N ALA A 59 15.68 -2.25 -11.63
CA ALA A 59 17.06 -2.26 -12.10
C ALA A 59 17.93 -1.40 -11.18
N VAL A 60 18.80 -2.05 -10.40
CA VAL A 60 19.72 -1.42 -9.43
C VAL A 60 21.10 -2.06 -9.53
N ASP A 61 22.14 -1.35 -9.09
CA ASP A 61 23.46 -1.94 -8.84
C ASP A 61 23.90 -1.63 -7.40
N CYS A 62 23.55 -2.53 -6.48
CA CYS A 62 23.88 -2.35 -5.07
C CYS A 62 25.35 -2.69 -4.78
N GLU A 63 25.96 -1.94 -3.87
CA GLU A 63 27.34 -2.15 -3.44
C GLU A 63 27.44 -2.86 -2.09
N ASP A 64 26.48 -2.63 -1.18
CA ASP A 64 26.46 -3.25 0.16
C ASP A 64 25.89 -4.68 0.07
N ASP A 65 26.65 -5.65 0.59
CA ASP A 65 26.24 -7.06 0.66
C ASP A 65 24.93 -7.27 1.44
N ARG A 66 24.53 -6.32 2.31
CA ARG A 66 23.24 -6.37 3.02
C ARG A 66 22.04 -6.09 2.12
N ASP A 67 22.21 -5.22 1.12
CA ASP A 67 21.13 -4.81 0.21
C ASP A 67 21.00 -5.78 -0.98
N LEU A 68 22.10 -6.40 -1.37
CA LEU A 68 22.22 -7.25 -2.55
C LEU A 68 21.21 -8.40 -2.65
N PRO A 69 20.85 -9.13 -1.58
CA PRO A 69 19.88 -10.22 -1.68
C PRO A 69 18.48 -9.78 -2.12
N PHE A 70 18.15 -8.50 -1.91
CA PHE A 70 16.80 -7.98 -2.10
C PHE A 70 16.73 -6.72 -2.97
N GLY A 71 17.87 -6.21 -3.42
CA GLY A 71 17.95 -5.02 -4.25
C GLY A 71 17.61 -3.72 -3.53
N LEU A 72 17.76 -3.64 -2.20
CA LEU A 72 17.18 -2.56 -1.39
C LEU A 72 17.87 -1.20 -1.54
N CYS A 73 19.02 -1.12 -2.21
CA CYS A 73 19.75 0.13 -2.40
C CYS A 73 18.90 1.18 -3.15
N GLY A 74 19.03 2.45 -2.73
CA GLY A 74 18.07 3.49 -3.09
C GLY A 74 18.12 3.99 -4.54
N ASN A 75 19.16 3.70 -5.32
CA ASN A 75 19.34 4.28 -6.65
C ASN A 75 18.92 3.33 -7.77
N GLU A 76 17.75 3.59 -8.35
CA GLU A 76 17.25 2.90 -9.55
C GLU A 76 17.94 3.46 -10.81
N LEU A 77 18.57 2.58 -11.60
CA LEU A 77 19.47 2.95 -12.71
C LEU A 77 18.82 3.86 -13.77
N PHE A 78 17.49 3.80 -13.89
CA PHE A 78 16.72 4.55 -14.89
C PHE A 78 15.66 5.45 -14.25
N GLY A 79 15.89 5.89 -13.01
CA GLY A 79 15.08 6.87 -12.29
C GLY A 79 13.68 6.40 -11.87
N GLY A 80 13.43 5.10 -11.93
CA GLY A 80 12.15 4.45 -11.63
C GLY A 80 12.23 2.95 -11.90
N MET A 81 11.12 2.27 -11.66
CA MET A 81 10.95 0.88 -12.09
C MET A 81 10.88 0.79 -13.62
N ALA A 82 11.39 -0.28 -14.21
CA ALA A 82 11.11 -0.61 -15.60
C ALA A 82 9.81 -1.42 -15.66
N MET A 83 8.79 -0.93 -16.37
CA MET A 83 7.45 -1.53 -16.34
C MET A 83 6.97 -1.95 -17.72
N THR A 84 6.30 -3.09 -17.78
CA THR A 84 5.59 -3.58 -18.96
C THR A 84 4.29 -4.24 -18.55
N SER A 85 3.27 -4.14 -19.41
CA SER A 85 2.03 -4.90 -19.29
C SER A 85 1.54 -5.32 -20.68
N SER A 86 0.90 -6.48 -20.72
CA SER A 86 0.38 -7.10 -21.94
C SER A 86 -0.99 -7.70 -21.67
N HIS A 87 -2.01 -7.27 -22.43
CA HIS A 87 -3.37 -7.82 -22.35
C HIS A 87 -3.41 -9.24 -22.93
N LEU A 88 -4.07 -10.14 -22.20
CA LEU A 88 -4.16 -11.56 -22.52
C LEU A 88 -5.47 -11.89 -23.23
N SER A 89 -5.42 -12.83 -24.16
CA SER A 89 -6.60 -13.38 -24.84
C SER A 89 -6.61 -14.90 -24.75
N GLY A 90 -7.76 -15.52 -25.00
CA GLY A 90 -7.93 -16.97 -24.99
C GLY A 90 -8.99 -17.41 -23.98
N ASN A 91 -8.97 -18.70 -23.65
CA ASN A 91 -9.92 -19.32 -22.74
C ASN A 91 -9.17 -20.00 -21.61
N ILE A 92 -9.79 -20.02 -20.44
CA ILE A 92 -9.36 -20.85 -19.31
C ILE A 92 -10.39 -21.96 -19.08
N THR A 93 -9.91 -23.14 -18.71
CA THR A 93 -10.75 -24.26 -18.28
C THR A 93 -10.59 -24.45 -16.78
N ILE A 94 -11.70 -24.50 -16.06
CA ILE A 94 -11.73 -24.73 -14.62
C ILE A 94 -12.42 -26.06 -14.36
N ARG A 95 -11.72 -26.94 -13.64
CA ARG A 95 -12.22 -28.24 -13.21
C ARG A 95 -12.45 -28.19 -11.71
N PHE A 96 -13.67 -28.50 -11.27
CA PHE A 96 -14.07 -28.60 -9.88
C PHE A 96 -14.13 -30.05 -9.44
N TYR A 97 -14.02 -30.23 -8.12
CA TYR A 97 -14.22 -31.52 -7.46
C TYR A 97 -15.45 -31.45 -6.55
N PRO A 98 -16.12 -32.59 -6.26
CA PRO A 98 -17.31 -32.60 -5.42
C PRO A 98 -17.08 -31.91 -4.06
N PRO A 99 -17.98 -31.02 -3.63
CA PRO A 99 -17.77 -30.23 -2.42
C PRO A 99 -17.91 -31.05 -1.15
N VAL A 100 -17.12 -30.70 -0.13
CA VAL A 100 -17.24 -31.20 1.24
C VAL A 100 -17.44 -30.00 2.17
N ARG A 101 -18.57 -29.97 2.90
CA ARG A 101 -18.95 -28.85 3.78
C ARG A 101 -18.90 -27.48 3.08
N ASN A 102 -19.50 -27.39 1.90
CA ASN A 102 -19.54 -26.19 1.05
C ASN A 102 -18.17 -25.72 0.53
N ILE A 103 -17.11 -26.53 0.64
CA ILE A 103 -15.80 -26.22 0.06
C ILE A 103 -15.56 -27.17 -1.11
N ALA A 104 -15.26 -26.62 -2.29
CA ALA A 104 -14.91 -27.38 -3.48
C ALA A 104 -13.47 -27.10 -3.91
N HIS A 105 -12.67 -28.16 -4.07
CA HIS A 105 -11.36 -28.04 -4.69
C HIS A 105 -11.53 -27.75 -6.19
N PHE A 106 -10.61 -26.98 -6.78
CA PHE A 106 -10.58 -26.71 -8.22
C PHE A 106 -9.17 -26.61 -8.77
N GLU A 107 -9.07 -26.82 -10.08
CA GLU A 107 -7.86 -26.64 -10.89
C GLU A 107 -8.15 -25.72 -12.08
N VAL A 108 -7.15 -24.92 -12.48
CA VAL A 108 -7.20 -24.03 -13.64
C VAL A 108 -6.20 -24.49 -14.69
N ILE A 109 -6.66 -24.58 -15.93
CA ILE A 109 -5.89 -24.95 -17.12
C ILE A 109 -5.93 -23.77 -18.08
N HIS A 110 -4.76 -23.23 -18.42
CA HIS A 110 -4.58 -22.08 -19.31
C HIS A 110 -4.32 -22.49 -20.77
N ASN A 111 -3.67 -23.65 -20.96
CA ASN A 111 -2.96 -23.99 -22.19
C ASN A 111 -1.90 -22.92 -22.53
N VAL A 112 -2.19 -22.06 -23.51
CA VAL A 112 -1.37 -20.91 -23.89
C VAL A 112 -2.29 -19.71 -24.08
N LEU A 113 -2.06 -18.67 -23.30
CA LEU A 113 -2.73 -17.39 -23.38
C LEU A 113 -1.81 -16.38 -24.10
N PRO A 114 -2.06 -16.05 -25.37
CA PRO A 114 -1.29 -15.03 -26.08
C PRO A 114 -1.56 -13.64 -25.49
N GLY A 115 -0.49 -12.86 -25.42
CA GLY A 115 -0.47 -11.46 -25.05
C GLY A 115 -0.21 -10.53 -26.23
N GLU A 116 -0.52 -9.24 -26.06
CA GLU A 116 -0.16 -8.20 -27.02
C GLU A 116 1.31 -7.80 -26.88
N ASP A 117 1.96 -7.45 -28.00
CA ASP A 117 3.29 -6.85 -27.95
C ASP A 117 3.27 -5.51 -27.22
N SER A 118 4.33 -5.21 -26.47
CA SER A 118 4.44 -4.03 -25.63
C SER A 118 5.88 -3.53 -25.56
N VAL A 119 6.18 -2.62 -24.64
CA VAL A 119 7.52 -2.08 -24.40
C VAL A 119 7.77 -2.05 -22.91
N LEU A 120 8.98 -2.46 -22.51
CA LEU A 120 9.47 -2.31 -21.15
C LEU A 120 10.14 -0.95 -21.04
N VAL A 121 9.56 -0.04 -20.24
CA VAL A 121 10.02 1.35 -20.15
C VAL A 121 10.32 1.78 -18.73
N ALA A 122 11.30 2.69 -18.58
CA ALA A 122 11.55 3.40 -17.32
C ALA A 122 11.68 4.92 -17.57
N PRO A 123 11.49 5.77 -16.53
CA PRO A 123 11.36 7.22 -16.69
C PRO A 123 12.57 7.92 -17.33
N GLN A 124 13.79 7.41 -17.15
CA GLN A 124 15.02 8.03 -17.68
C GLN A 124 15.50 7.37 -18.98
N GLY A 125 14.60 7.20 -19.94
CA GLY A 125 14.94 6.90 -21.34
C GLY A 125 15.31 5.44 -21.65
N TYR A 126 15.01 4.51 -20.75
CA TYR A 126 15.12 3.08 -21.03
C TYR A 126 13.84 2.59 -21.72
N GLU A 127 14.00 1.96 -22.89
CA GLU A 127 12.89 1.37 -23.65
C GLU A 127 13.35 0.10 -24.38
N LEU A 128 12.79 -1.06 -24.05
CA LEU A 128 13.09 -2.35 -24.68
C LEU A 128 11.80 -2.98 -25.24
N PRO A 129 11.72 -3.31 -26.55
CA PRO A 129 10.56 -4.00 -27.11
C PRO A 129 10.29 -5.35 -26.42
N VAL A 130 9.02 -5.61 -26.11
CA VAL A 130 8.54 -6.85 -25.49
C VAL A 130 7.60 -7.53 -26.47
N LEU A 131 8.10 -8.56 -27.14
CA LEU A 131 7.41 -9.29 -28.20
C LEU A 131 7.12 -10.73 -27.74
N PHE A 132 6.17 -11.37 -28.43
CA PHE A 132 5.82 -12.79 -28.20
C PHE A 132 5.35 -13.05 -26.77
N ASN A 133 4.61 -12.10 -26.20
CA ASN A 133 4.04 -12.21 -24.87
C ASN A 133 3.11 -13.41 -24.77
N GLN A 134 3.33 -14.29 -23.79
CA GLN A 134 2.43 -15.41 -23.51
C GLN A 134 2.52 -15.88 -22.05
N VAL A 135 1.41 -16.43 -21.57
CA VAL A 135 1.29 -17.14 -20.29
C VAL A 135 0.84 -18.56 -20.56
N SER A 136 1.49 -19.55 -19.95
CA SER A 136 1.14 -20.97 -20.14
C SER A 136 1.24 -21.78 -18.86
N ASP A 137 0.61 -22.96 -18.86
CA ASP A 137 0.75 -23.93 -17.79
C ASP A 137 2.19 -24.48 -17.75
N PRO A 138 2.80 -24.64 -16.55
CA PRO A 138 4.04 -25.38 -16.41
C PRO A 138 3.83 -26.88 -16.70
N PRO A 139 4.85 -27.61 -17.17
CA PRO A 139 4.72 -29.04 -17.44
C PRO A 139 4.30 -29.83 -16.19
N ASN A 140 3.19 -30.58 -16.29
CA ASN A 140 2.63 -31.46 -15.25
C ASN A 140 2.22 -30.76 -13.94
N ILE A 141 2.06 -29.45 -13.94
CA ILE A 141 1.66 -28.69 -12.75
C ILE A 141 0.51 -27.75 -13.15
N LEU A 142 -0.62 -27.85 -12.45
CA LEU A 142 -1.75 -26.96 -12.64
C LEU A 142 -1.87 -25.99 -11.47
N SER A 143 -2.53 -24.86 -11.74
CA SER A 143 -2.94 -23.94 -10.70
C SER A 143 -4.16 -24.48 -9.98
N GLU A 144 -4.23 -24.34 -8.66
CA GLU A 144 -5.26 -25.00 -7.84
C GLU A 144 -5.67 -24.17 -6.62
N GLY A 145 -6.82 -24.48 -6.03
CA GLY A 145 -7.27 -23.88 -4.77
C GLY A 145 -8.59 -24.47 -4.28
N ASP A 146 -9.10 -23.92 -3.19
CA ASP A 146 -10.35 -24.36 -2.57
C ASP A 146 -11.35 -23.19 -2.50
N VAL A 147 -12.46 -23.28 -3.24
CA VAL A 147 -13.53 -22.29 -3.21
C VAL A 147 -14.55 -22.63 -2.14
N ASP A 148 -14.86 -21.66 -1.28
CA ASP A 148 -16.02 -21.70 -0.38
C ASP A 148 -17.27 -21.27 -1.15
N LEU A 149 -18.21 -22.19 -1.33
CA LEU A 149 -19.45 -21.94 -2.05
C LEU A 149 -20.37 -20.94 -1.34
N GLU A 150 -20.21 -20.70 -0.04
CA GLU A 150 -21.02 -19.68 0.67
C GLU A 150 -20.55 -18.25 0.42
N THR A 151 -19.26 -18.06 0.09
CA THR A 151 -18.66 -16.72 -0.03
C THR A 151 -18.13 -16.44 -1.44
N GLY A 152 -17.85 -17.49 -2.22
CA GLY A 152 -17.12 -17.45 -3.49
C GLY A 152 -15.62 -17.16 -3.33
N GLY A 153 -15.14 -16.95 -2.11
CA GLY A 153 -13.73 -16.71 -1.82
C GLY A 153 -12.92 -17.98 -1.95
N VAL A 154 -11.66 -17.84 -2.36
CA VAL A 154 -10.72 -18.95 -2.50
C VAL A 154 -9.72 -18.96 -1.37
N SER A 155 -9.45 -20.15 -0.83
CA SER A 155 -8.40 -20.46 0.14
C SER A 155 -7.42 -21.50 -0.45
N ASN A 156 -6.27 -21.71 0.20
CA ASN A 156 -5.24 -22.66 -0.25
C ASN A 156 -4.81 -22.48 -1.71
N LEU A 157 -4.88 -21.25 -2.23
CA LEU A 157 -4.60 -20.94 -3.62
C LEU A 157 -3.11 -21.07 -3.93
N LYS A 158 -2.78 -21.87 -4.94
CA LYS A 158 -1.44 -21.97 -5.52
C LYS A 158 -1.53 -21.82 -7.02
N TYR A 159 -1.19 -20.64 -7.51
CA TYR A 159 -1.24 -20.32 -8.93
C TYR A 159 0.16 -20.40 -9.53
N ARG A 160 0.33 -21.23 -10.56
CA ARG A 160 1.64 -21.49 -11.18
C ARG A 160 1.54 -21.37 -12.68
N VAL A 161 2.42 -20.55 -13.23
CA VAL A 161 2.44 -20.22 -14.65
C VAL A 161 3.88 -20.04 -15.14
N VAL A 162 4.05 -20.11 -16.46
CA VAL A 162 5.28 -19.69 -17.14
C VAL A 162 4.99 -18.43 -17.93
N PHE A 163 5.81 -17.40 -17.75
CA PHE A 163 5.81 -16.22 -18.62
C PHE A 163 6.88 -16.38 -19.68
N PHE A 164 6.56 -15.99 -20.90
CA PHE A 164 7.54 -15.90 -21.98
C PHE A 164 7.32 -14.61 -22.78
N ASN A 165 8.42 -13.93 -23.06
CA ASN A 165 8.50 -12.77 -23.95
C ASN A 165 9.96 -12.46 -24.30
N SER A 166 10.19 -11.55 -25.25
CA SER A 166 11.53 -11.18 -25.69
C SER A 166 12.39 -10.45 -24.63
N SER A 167 11.79 -9.78 -23.65
CA SER A 167 12.56 -9.09 -22.60
C SER A 167 13.12 -10.06 -21.56
N LEU A 168 12.35 -11.08 -21.17
CA LEU A 168 12.83 -12.17 -20.33
C LEU A 168 13.91 -12.98 -21.06
N LEU A 169 13.76 -13.19 -22.37
CA LEU A 169 14.80 -13.79 -23.20
C LEU A 169 16.08 -12.94 -23.24
N ALA A 170 15.95 -11.61 -23.39
CA ALA A 170 17.10 -10.71 -23.35
C ALA A 170 17.81 -10.75 -21.99
N LEU A 171 17.05 -10.80 -20.89
CA LEU A 171 17.58 -10.92 -19.53
C LEU A 171 18.33 -12.25 -19.34
N ALA A 172 17.76 -13.37 -19.81
CA ALA A 172 18.42 -14.68 -19.77
C ALA A 172 19.68 -14.72 -20.65
N ASN A 173 19.67 -14.08 -21.83
CA ASN A 173 20.84 -14.04 -22.71
C ASN A 173 22.05 -13.31 -22.08
N VAL A 174 21.81 -12.26 -21.30
CA VAL A 174 22.88 -11.51 -20.61
C VAL A 174 23.25 -12.14 -19.26
N ASN A 175 22.45 -13.10 -18.78
CA ASN A 175 22.68 -13.92 -17.58
C ASN A 175 22.50 -15.41 -17.92
N PRO A 176 23.44 -16.06 -18.63
CA PRO A 176 23.23 -17.39 -19.22
C PRO A 176 23.04 -18.53 -18.21
N LYS A 177 23.39 -18.29 -16.93
CA LYS A 177 23.16 -19.22 -15.82
C LYS A 177 21.79 -19.03 -15.14
N LEU A 178 21.00 -18.03 -15.58
CA LEU A 178 19.65 -17.81 -15.09
C LEU A 178 18.71 -18.88 -15.66
N GLU A 179 18.16 -19.72 -14.78
CA GLU A 179 17.12 -20.64 -15.17
C GLU A 179 15.78 -19.90 -15.30
N SER A 180 14.97 -20.29 -16.29
CA SER A 180 13.61 -19.76 -16.44
C SER A 180 12.72 -20.34 -15.33
N PRO A 181 12.24 -19.54 -14.37
CA PRO A 181 11.48 -20.08 -13.25
C PRO A 181 10.03 -20.35 -13.64
N VAL A 182 9.42 -21.35 -12.98
CA VAL A 182 7.96 -21.37 -12.82
C VAL A 182 7.61 -20.24 -11.86
N ILE A 183 6.71 -19.37 -12.28
CA ILE A 183 6.26 -18.25 -11.47
C ILE A 183 5.10 -18.74 -10.60
N GLU A 184 5.28 -18.67 -9.28
CA GLU A 184 4.28 -19.06 -8.29
C GLU A 184 3.67 -17.83 -7.61
N PHE A 185 2.34 -17.87 -7.44
CA PHE A 185 1.55 -16.90 -6.70
C PHE A 185 0.73 -17.63 -5.61
N PRO A 186 0.89 -17.27 -4.32
CA PRO A 186 1.94 -16.40 -3.81
C PRO A 186 3.32 -17.11 -3.92
N GLY A 187 4.37 -16.37 -4.29
CA GLY A 187 5.74 -16.89 -4.18
C GLY A 187 6.35 -16.63 -2.81
N VAL A 188 7.68 -16.57 -2.73
CA VAL A 188 8.43 -16.35 -1.46
C VAL A 188 8.00 -15.06 -0.76
N ARG A 189 7.85 -13.98 -1.53
CA ARG A 189 7.23 -12.73 -1.10
C ARG A 189 6.24 -12.34 -2.19
N GLY A 190 4.95 -12.39 -1.88
CA GLY A 190 3.92 -12.18 -2.89
C GLY A 190 2.53 -12.31 -2.31
N HIS A 191 1.55 -12.27 -3.19
CA HIS A 191 0.16 -12.46 -2.85
C HIS A 191 -0.53 -13.20 -4.00
N ALA A 192 -1.62 -13.86 -3.66
CA ALA A 192 -2.58 -14.36 -4.63
C ALA A 192 -3.97 -14.26 -4.00
N TRP A 193 -4.93 -13.83 -4.81
CA TRP A 193 -6.34 -13.97 -4.47
C TRP A 193 -7.11 -14.41 -5.70
N ALA A 194 -8.19 -15.15 -5.45
CA ALA A 194 -9.15 -15.50 -6.48
C ALA A 194 -10.56 -15.51 -5.91
N ARG A 195 -11.54 -15.35 -6.79
CA ARG A 195 -12.95 -15.42 -6.45
C ARG A 195 -13.79 -15.95 -7.60
N PHE A 196 -14.83 -16.66 -7.21
CA PHE A 196 -15.91 -17.07 -8.08
C PHE A 196 -17.19 -16.27 -7.80
N GLU A 197 -17.87 -15.90 -8.87
CA GLU A 197 -19.16 -15.20 -8.82
C GLU A 197 -20.18 -15.94 -9.70
N PRO A 198 -21.48 -15.96 -9.31
CA PRO A 198 -22.48 -16.65 -10.11
C PRO A 198 -22.76 -15.90 -11.42
N ARG A 199 -22.96 -16.65 -12.51
CA ARG A 199 -23.49 -16.12 -13.78
C ARG A 199 -24.93 -16.57 -14.02
N GLU A 200 -25.64 -15.82 -14.87
CA GLU A 200 -27.02 -16.11 -15.28
C GLU A 200 -27.15 -17.45 -16.03
N ASP A 201 -26.10 -17.89 -16.72
CA ASP A 201 -26.07 -19.15 -17.48
C ASP A 201 -25.78 -20.39 -16.61
N GLY A 202 -25.63 -20.22 -15.29
CA GLY A 202 -25.32 -21.30 -14.35
C GLY A 202 -23.84 -21.70 -14.32
N LEU A 203 -22.97 -20.97 -15.02
CA LEU A 203 -21.52 -21.06 -14.86
C LEU A 203 -21.04 -20.08 -13.78
N LEU A 204 -19.74 -20.09 -13.49
CA LEU A 204 -19.13 -19.22 -12.48
C LEU A 204 -18.11 -18.29 -13.14
N ASP A 205 -18.26 -16.97 -13.01
CA ASP A 205 -17.19 -16.05 -13.41
C ASP A 205 -15.97 -16.22 -12.49
N PHE A 206 -14.78 -16.16 -13.06
CA PHE A 206 -13.51 -16.30 -12.35
C PHE A 206 -12.74 -14.99 -12.42
N SER A 207 -12.22 -14.54 -11.27
CA SER A 207 -11.25 -13.45 -11.18
C SER A 207 -10.07 -13.89 -10.33
N PHE A 208 -8.86 -13.55 -10.79
CA PHE A 208 -7.60 -13.83 -10.13
C PHE A 208 -6.67 -12.63 -10.24
N GLU A 209 -5.92 -12.36 -9.18
CA GLU A 209 -4.78 -11.44 -9.15
C GLU A 209 -3.66 -12.10 -8.36
N GLY A 210 -2.46 -12.07 -8.91
CA GLY A 210 -1.25 -12.54 -8.26
C GLY A 210 -0.10 -11.58 -8.52
N GLY A 211 0.67 -11.31 -7.48
CA GLY A 211 1.95 -10.60 -7.55
C GLY A 211 3.00 -11.36 -6.76
N THR A 212 4.23 -11.39 -7.27
CA THR A 212 5.33 -12.10 -6.60
C THR A 212 6.64 -11.33 -6.75
N PHE A 213 7.64 -11.74 -5.98
CA PHE A 213 8.96 -11.13 -5.94
C PHE A 213 10.03 -12.17 -6.28
N LEU A 214 10.84 -11.86 -7.28
CA LEU A 214 11.93 -12.71 -7.74
C LEU A 214 13.24 -11.91 -7.69
N PRO A 215 14.03 -12.02 -6.60
CA PRO A 215 15.34 -11.38 -6.53
C PRO A 215 16.35 -12.14 -7.39
N LEU A 216 17.15 -11.42 -8.18
CA LEU A 216 18.30 -12.01 -8.88
C LEU A 216 19.57 -12.01 -8.01
N GLY A 217 19.58 -11.24 -6.92
CA GLY A 217 20.69 -11.20 -5.97
C GLY A 217 21.96 -10.55 -6.53
N LYS A 218 23.10 -10.86 -5.91
CA LYS A 218 24.43 -10.34 -6.30
C LYS A 218 24.95 -10.97 -7.58
N ASP A 219 24.81 -12.28 -7.68
CA ASP A 219 25.35 -13.11 -8.74
C ASP A 219 24.44 -14.32 -8.97
N ILE A 220 24.56 -14.87 -10.16
CA ILE A 220 23.89 -16.10 -10.57
C ILE A 220 25.00 -17.14 -10.77
N GLU A 221 25.13 -18.06 -9.82
CA GLU A 221 26.19 -19.07 -9.79
C GLU A 221 27.60 -18.47 -9.98
N GLY A 222 27.90 -17.38 -9.26
CA GLY A 222 29.18 -16.69 -9.28
C GLY A 222 29.35 -15.64 -10.38
N ASP A 223 28.45 -15.57 -11.37
CA ASP A 223 28.49 -14.53 -12.41
C ASP A 223 27.66 -13.30 -11.95
N PRO A 224 28.25 -12.09 -11.90
CA PRO A 224 27.51 -10.90 -11.48
C PRO A 224 26.27 -10.65 -12.33
N VAL A 225 25.16 -10.31 -11.68
CA VAL A 225 23.89 -10.00 -12.37
C VAL A 225 24.07 -8.83 -13.33
N ARG A 226 23.51 -8.98 -14.53
CA ARG A 226 23.54 -7.97 -15.60
C ARG A 226 22.14 -7.60 -16.06
N TRP A 227 22.01 -6.35 -16.47
CA TRP A 227 20.80 -5.81 -17.07
C TRP A 227 20.97 -5.65 -18.59
N PRO A 228 20.01 -6.10 -19.42
CA PRO A 228 20.07 -5.93 -20.87
C PRO A 228 19.81 -4.46 -21.25
N MET A 229 20.60 -3.91 -22.16
CA MET A 229 20.41 -2.59 -22.75
C MET A 229 19.63 -2.71 -24.06
N PRO A 230 18.93 -1.66 -24.53
CA PRO A 230 18.09 -1.72 -25.74
C PRO A 230 18.87 -1.72 -27.06
N PHE A 231 20.13 -2.16 -27.04
CA PHE A 231 21.00 -2.29 -28.19
C PHE A 231 21.26 -3.78 -28.44
N CYS A 232 20.40 -4.41 -29.25
CA CYS A 232 20.39 -5.85 -29.45
C CYS A 232 20.67 -6.26 -30.89
N GLY A 233 21.48 -7.30 -31.06
CA GLY A 233 21.63 -8.01 -32.32
C GLY A 233 20.57 -9.11 -32.52
N PRO A 234 20.70 -9.94 -33.57
CA PRO A 234 19.82 -11.08 -33.79
C PRO A 234 19.71 -12.01 -32.57
N GLY A 235 18.50 -12.51 -32.31
CA GLY A 235 18.22 -13.42 -31.19
C GLY A 235 18.23 -12.73 -29.81
N PHE A 236 18.01 -11.41 -29.76
CA PHE A 236 18.02 -10.61 -28.52
C PHE A 236 19.33 -10.71 -27.74
N ARG A 237 20.46 -10.79 -28.46
CA ARG A 237 21.80 -10.63 -27.88
C ARG A 237 22.07 -9.15 -27.66
N CYS A 238 21.71 -8.67 -26.48
CA CYS A 238 21.78 -7.27 -26.11
C CYS A 238 23.14 -6.92 -25.48
N ALA A 239 23.60 -5.67 -25.67
CA ALA A 239 24.59 -5.09 -24.77
C ALA A 239 24.05 -5.12 -23.32
N SER A 240 24.94 -5.08 -22.32
CA SER A 240 24.53 -5.15 -20.92
C SER A 240 25.38 -4.30 -19.99
N ILE A 241 24.81 -3.97 -18.83
CA ILE A 241 25.47 -3.27 -17.73
C ILE A 241 25.39 -4.12 -16.45
N LEU A 242 26.24 -3.84 -15.46
CA LEU A 242 26.13 -4.44 -14.13
C LEU A 242 24.85 -3.94 -13.45
N ALA A 243 24.15 -4.86 -12.78
CA ALA A 243 22.90 -4.56 -12.09
C ALA A 243 22.67 -5.52 -10.92
N ARG A 244 23.64 -5.57 -9.99
CA ARG A 244 23.60 -6.45 -8.83
C ARG A 244 22.47 -6.02 -7.89
N GLY A 245 21.68 -6.99 -7.44
CA GLY A 245 20.47 -6.75 -6.64
C GLY A 245 19.23 -6.46 -7.48
N THR A 246 19.28 -6.57 -8.81
CA THR A 246 18.07 -6.47 -9.64
C THR A 246 16.99 -7.45 -9.14
N SER A 247 15.74 -7.00 -9.14
CA SER A 247 14.59 -7.84 -8.83
C SER A 247 13.46 -7.68 -9.85
N LEU A 248 12.75 -8.78 -10.08
CA LEU A 248 11.54 -8.82 -10.89
C LEU A 248 10.34 -8.86 -9.94
N HIS A 249 9.25 -8.24 -10.39
CA HIS A 249 7.98 -8.24 -9.68
C HIS A 249 6.87 -8.65 -10.66
N PRO A 250 6.85 -9.93 -11.07
CA PRO A 250 5.85 -10.43 -12.01
C PRO A 250 4.46 -10.32 -11.40
N HIS A 251 3.49 -10.00 -12.25
CA HIS A 251 2.09 -9.95 -11.87
C HIS A 251 1.19 -10.49 -12.97
N LEU A 252 0.05 -11.05 -12.53
CA LEU A 252 -0.95 -11.65 -13.39
C LEU A 252 -2.34 -11.30 -12.87
N THR A 253 -3.17 -10.73 -13.73
CA THR A 253 -4.60 -10.54 -13.51
C THR A 253 -5.36 -11.29 -14.58
N LEU A 254 -6.31 -12.13 -14.19
CA LEU A 254 -7.18 -12.86 -15.11
C LEU A 254 -8.63 -12.63 -14.70
N SER A 255 -9.50 -12.30 -15.66
CA SER A 255 -10.92 -12.18 -15.38
C SER A 255 -11.76 -12.58 -16.59
N THR A 256 -12.83 -13.32 -16.34
CA THR A 256 -13.88 -13.61 -17.34
C THR A 256 -14.92 -12.50 -17.42
N LYS A 257 -14.86 -11.50 -16.52
CA LYS A 257 -15.80 -10.37 -16.45
C LYS A 257 -15.25 -9.15 -17.17
N ALA A 258 -16.07 -8.54 -18.02
CA ALA A 258 -15.76 -7.23 -18.63
C ALA A 258 -15.58 -6.14 -17.56
N PRO A 259 -14.65 -5.18 -17.70
CA PRO A 259 -14.46 -4.11 -16.71
C PRO A 259 -15.75 -3.36 -16.38
N GLU A 260 -15.86 -2.91 -15.13
CA GLU A 260 -17.05 -2.20 -14.63
C GLU A 260 -16.89 -0.68 -14.69
N GLY A 261 -17.91 0.00 -15.21
CA GLY A 261 -18.01 1.46 -15.16
C GLY A 261 -18.49 2.10 -16.44
N ALA A 262 -19.17 3.23 -16.29
CA ALA A 262 -19.42 4.12 -17.42
C ALA A 262 -18.14 4.86 -17.78
N ASP A 263 -18.00 5.19 -19.07
CA ASP A 263 -16.94 6.05 -19.54
C ASP A 263 -17.00 7.40 -18.80
N CYS A 264 -15.84 7.91 -18.38
CA CYS A 264 -15.73 9.15 -17.62
C CYS A 264 -15.74 10.40 -18.51
N ALA A 265 -15.67 10.27 -19.84
CA ALA A 265 -15.53 11.40 -20.75
C ALA A 265 -16.68 12.43 -20.58
N PRO A 266 -16.40 13.74 -20.52
CA PRO A 266 -15.09 14.42 -20.67
C PRO A 266 -14.29 14.55 -19.36
N ASN A 267 -14.76 13.98 -18.26
CA ASN A 267 -14.21 14.13 -16.90
C ASN A 267 -13.13 13.08 -16.56
N CYS A 268 -12.53 12.44 -17.56
CA CYS A 268 -11.45 11.49 -17.30
C CYS A 268 -10.22 12.21 -16.74
N PRO A 269 -9.52 11.61 -15.75
CA PRO A 269 -8.27 12.16 -15.26
C PRO A 269 -7.22 12.18 -16.36
N ASP A 270 -6.40 13.23 -16.37
CA ASP A 270 -5.25 13.32 -17.27
C ASP A 270 -4.13 12.41 -16.71
N ILE A 271 -4.12 11.15 -17.15
CA ILE A 271 -3.13 10.15 -16.74
C ILE A 271 -1.89 10.28 -17.63
N PRO A 272 -0.72 10.60 -17.06
CA PRO A 272 0.51 10.66 -17.83
C PRO A 272 1.05 9.25 -18.12
N VAL A 273 2.08 9.16 -18.95
CA VAL A 273 2.79 7.90 -19.25
C VAL A 273 4.27 8.05 -18.95
N ASN A 274 4.92 6.94 -18.56
CA ASN A 274 6.35 6.83 -18.28
C ASN A 274 6.90 7.96 -17.38
N THR A 275 6.22 8.27 -16.28
CA THR A 275 6.62 9.35 -15.35
C THR A 275 6.32 8.99 -13.91
N ILE A 276 7.04 9.60 -12.99
CA ILE A 276 6.71 9.61 -11.56
C ILE A 276 6.04 10.93 -11.22
N GLN A 277 4.93 10.88 -10.48
CA GLN A 277 4.24 12.05 -9.96
C GLN A 277 4.04 11.95 -8.45
N GLU A 278 4.22 13.08 -7.78
CA GLU A 278 3.97 13.21 -6.35
C GLU A 278 2.54 13.69 -6.12
N PHE A 279 1.82 12.99 -5.24
CA PHE A 279 0.48 13.34 -4.77
C PHE A 279 0.56 13.71 -3.29
N VAL A 280 -0.02 14.84 -2.93
CA VAL A 280 -0.18 15.26 -1.54
C VAL A 280 -1.32 14.45 -0.93
N VAL A 281 -1.05 13.77 0.19
CA VAL A 281 -2.09 13.04 0.92
C VAL A 281 -3.06 14.04 1.57
N ASN A 282 -4.36 13.88 1.36
CA ASN A 282 -5.39 14.56 2.17
C ASN A 282 -5.60 13.75 3.47
N THR A 283 -5.00 14.22 4.56
CA THR A 283 -5.00 13.61 5.89
C THR A 283 -6.41 13.53 6.48
N HIS A 284 -7.34 14.43 6.12
CA HIS A 284 -8.75 14.29 6.53
C HIS A 284 -9.32 12.95 6.05
N SER A 285 -8.96 12.55 4.83
CA SER A 285 -9.53 11.41 4.12
C SER A 285 -8.54 10.24 4.00
N THR A 286 -7.40 10.33 4.68
CA THR A 286 -6.35 9.31 4.67
C THR A 286 -6.10 8.79 6.07
N SER A 287 -6.40 7.52 6.27
CA SER A 287 -6.32 6.88 7.58
C SER A 287 -6.09 5.39 7.48
N PHE A 288 -5.42 4.89 8.50
CA PHE A 288 -5.32 3.47 8.80
C PHE A 288 -6.20 3.18 10.03
N GLY A 289 -6.75 1.97 10.11
CA GLY A 289 -7.37 1.52 11.35
C GLY A 289 -7.38 0.01 11.52
N ASP A 290 -7.36 -0.37 12.80
CA ASP A 290 -7.37 -1.72 13.35
C ASP A 290 -8.62 -1.90 14.22
N ASP A 291 -9.75 -2.24 13.59
CA ASP A 291 -11.00 -2.52 14.29
C ASP A 291 -10.94 -3.92 14.92
N PHE A 292 -10.94 -3.94 16.24
CA PHE A 292 -10.92 -5.16 17.03
C PHE A 292 -12.33 -5.55 17.45
N GLU A 293 -12.82 -6.68 16.94
CA GLU A 293 -14.01 -7.36 17.45
C GLU A 293 -13.55 -8.63 18.16
N LEU A 294 -13.13 -8.46 19.41
CA LEU A 294 -12.53 -9.52 20.21
C LEU A 294 -13.56 -10.09 21.17
N ASP A 295 -13.79 -11.39 21.10
CA ASP A 295 -14.61 -12.13 22.06
C ASP A 295 -13.85 -12.27 23.39
N ILE A 296 -13.76 -11.14 24.12
CA ILE A 296 -13.01 -10.98 25.38
C ILE A 296 -13.87 -10.20 26.38
N PRO A 297 -14.40 -10.86 27.43
CA PRO A 297 -15.29 -10.21 28.40
C PRO A 297 -14.70 -8.96 29.07
N GLN A 298 -13.39 -8.95 29.32
CA GLN A 298 -12.66 -7.86 29.99
C GLN A 298 -12.55 -6.58 29.15
N LEU A 299 -12.79 -6.66 27.85
CA LEU A 299 -12.84 -5.50 26.96
C LEU A 299 -14.27 -4.96 26.87
N GLY A 300 -15.27 -5.83 27.03
CA GLY A 300 -16.69 -5.47 27.09
C GLY A 300 -17.35 -5.17 25.74
N GLY A 301 -16.66 -5.37 24.61
CA GLY A 301 -17.21 -5.16 23.27
C GLY A 301 -16.14 -4.82 22.22
N PRO A 302 -16.54 -4.24 21.07
CA PRO A 302 -15.62 -3.86 20.02
C PRO A 302 -14.77 -2.65 20.40
N GLY A 303 -13.55 -2.60 19.87
CA GLY A 303 -12.63 -1.47 19.96
C GLY A 303 -12.29 -0.99 18.54
N PRO A 304 -12.99 0.01 18.00
CA PRO A 304 -12.65 0.56 16.69
C PRO A 304 -11.39 1.41 16.77
N GLY A 305 -10.37 1.05 15.99
CA GLY A 305 -9.09 1.75 15.90
C GLY A 305 -9.01 2.61 14.64
N ARG A 306 -8.45 3.82 14.75
CA ARG A 306 -8.19 4.68 13.59
C ARG A 306 -7.20 5.80 13.90
N SER A 307 -6.18 5.93 13.07
CA SER A 307 -5.30 7.09 13.00
C SER A 307 -5.25 7.70 11.61
N HIS A 308 -5.27 9.03 11.55
CA HIS A 308 -5.08 9.77 10.29
C HIS A 308 -3.59 9.88 9.98
N LEU A 309 -3.25 9.74 8.69
CA LEU A 309 -1.85 9.64 8.24
C LEU A 309 -1.45 10.86 7.41
N GLN A 310 -0.25 11.37 7.66
CA GLN A 310 0.40 12.43 6.90
C GLN A 310 1.53 11.87 6.03
N GLY A 311 1.72 12.46 4.85
CA GLY A 311 2.79 12.07 3.94
C GLY A 311 2.47 12.43 2.50
N ARG A 312 2.98 11.62 1.58
CA ARG A 312 2.81 11.76 0.14
C ARG A 312 2.77 10.38 -0.51
N LEU A 313 2.20 10.33 -1.71
CA LEU A 313 2.23 9.16 -2.57
C LEU A 313 3.09 9.49 -3.80
N LEU A 314 4.03 8.62 -4.12
CA LEU A 314 4.79 8.62 -5.36
C LEU A 314 4.15 7.60 -6.29
N VAL A 315 3.49 8.09 -7.33
CA VAL A 315 2.82 7.24 -8.33
C VAL A 315 3.67 7.23 -9.58
N GLN A 316 4.20 6.06 -9.93
CA GLN A 316 4.88 5.86 -11.20
C GLN A 316 3.88 5.31 -12.22
N PHE A 317 3.72 6.00 -13.34
CA PHE A 317 2.91 5.57 -14.47
C PHE A 317 3.79 4.96 -15.55
N GLY A 318 3.37 3.81 -16.10
CA GLY A 318 4.09 3.06 -17.11
C GLY A 318 3.74 3.43 -18.55
N PRO A 319 4.05 2.53 -19.50
CA PRO A 319 3.71 2.72 -20.89
C PRO A 319 2.21 2.49 -21.10
N ARG A 320 1.62 3.21 -22.06
CA ARG A 320 0.24 2.96 -22.46
C ARG A 320 0.17 1.70 -23.33
N THR A 321 -0.74 0.79 -22.98
CA THR A 321 -1.08 -0.40 -23.76
C THR A 321 -2.57 -0.35 -24.08
N GLY A 322 -2.95 -0.07 -25.32
CA GLY A 322 -4.34 0.16 -25.69
C GLY A 322 -4.95 1.32 -24.91
N ASP A 323 -6.07 1.09 -24.22
CA ASP A 323 -6.72 2.09 -23.35
C ASP A 323 -6.35 1.95 -21.88
N THR A 324 -5.17 1.39 -21.59
CA THR A 324 -4.74 1.18 -20.21
C THR A 324 -3.32 1.66 -19.92
N VAL A 325 -3.07 2.00 -18.66
CA VAL A 325 -1.74 2.41 -18.16
C VAL A 325 -1.45 1.67 -16.86
N PRO A 326 -0.37 0.87 -16.76
CA PRO A 326 0.04 0.27 -15.50
C PRO A 326 0.65 1.35 -14.59
N PHE A 327 0.55 1.15 -13.28
CA PHE A 327 1.12 2.06 -12.30
C PHE A 327 1.60 1.32 -11.06
N VAL A 328 2.52 1.96 -10.33
CA VAL A 328 3.01 1.54 -9.02
C VAL A 328 2.89 2.70 -8.05
N ILE A 329 2.53 2.41 -6.80
CA ILE A 329 2.46 3.40 -5.72
C ILE A 329 3.51 3.10 -4.66
N ARG A 330 4.20 4.15 -4.23
CA ARG A 330 5.02 4.16 -3.01
C ARG A 330 4.58 5.27 -2.09
N SER A 331 4.31 4.96 -0.83
CA SER A 331 4.08 5.95 0.21
C SER A 331 5.42 6.50 0.71
N ALA A 332 5.41 7.78 1.11
CA ALA A 332 6.58 8.42 1.69
C ALA A 332 6.20 9.48 2.71
N VAL A 333 7.12 9.72 3.63
CA VAL A 333 6.95 10.66 4.74
C VAL A 333 6.70 12.09 4.21
N PRO A 334 6.19 13.01 5.05
CA PRO A 334 6.06 14.40 4.69
C PRO A 334 7.34 14.95 4.05
N LYS A 335 7.18 15.67 2.93
CA LYS A 335 8.31 16.13 2.14
C LYS A 335 9.19 17.10 2.94
N ALA A 336 10.50 16.94 2.80
CA ALA A 336 11.50 17.68 3.57
C ALA A 336 11.28 17.59 5.10
N LEU A 337 10.73 16.47 5.59
CA LEU A 337 10.77 16.17 7.02
C LEU A 337 12.23 15.93 7.41
N LEU A 338 12.78 16.83 8.23
CA LEU A 338 14.15 16.78 8.70
C LEU A 338 14.29 16.06 10.06
N ALA A 339 13.17 15.70 10.68
CA ALA A 339 13.15 14.82 11.85
C ALA A 339 13.25 13.36 11.44
N GLU A 340 13.76 12.54 12.36
CA GLU A 340 13.59 11.09 12.29
C GLU A 340 12.10 10.74 12.43
N PRO A 341 11.50 10.07 11.46
CA PRO A 341 10.14 9.56 11.61
C PRO A 341 10.15 8.39 12.62
N PRO A 342 8.99 7.98 13.17
CA PRO A 342 8.96 6.80 14.03
C PRO A 342 9.51 5.57 13.28
N PRO A 343 10.20 4.65 13.97
CA PRO A 343 10.82 3.49 13.33
C PRO A 343 9.84 2.67 12.49
N SER A 344 10.31 2.16 11.36
CA SER A 344 9.53 1.21 10.57
C SER A 344 9.39 -0.11 11.33
N VAL A 345 8.24 -0.76 11.18
CA VAL A 345 8.00 -2.12 11.68
C VAL A 345 8.84 -3.19 11.01
N LEU A 346 9.44 -2.85 9.86
CA LEU A 346 10.38 -3.71 9.15
C LEU A 346 11.79 -3.67 9.76
N GLY A 347 12.03 -2.78 10.73
CA GLY A 347 13.31 -2.64 11.40
C GLY A 347 14.27 -1.67 10.71
N ASP A 348 15.52 -1.69 11.17
CA ASP A 348 16.57 -0.77 10.73
C ASP A 348 16.85 -0.91 9.22
N GLY A 349 17.04 0.23 8.55
CA GLY A 349 17.27 0.29 7.10
C GLY A 349 16.00 0.49 6.26
N PHE A 350 14.81 0.27 6.85
CA PHE A 350 13.53 0.58 6.20
C PHE A 350 12.95 1.89 6.73
N LEU A 351 12.64 2.80 5.82
CA LEU A 351 11.91 4.02 6.17
C LEU A 351 10.40 3.75 6.22
N PRO A 352 9.65 4.39 7.13
CA PRO A 352 8.20 4.35 7.08
C PRO A 352 7.70 5.10 5.84
N GLY A 353 6.50 4.70 5.40
CA GLY A 353 5.73 5.35 4.35
C GLY A 353 5.00 6.58 4.87
N LEU A 354 3.86 6.40 5.53
CA LEU A 354 3.07 7.51 6.10
C LEU A 354 3.22 7.56 7.63
N VAL A 355 3.16 8.76 8.20
CA VAL A 355 3.26 8.98 9.65
C VAL A 355 1.88 9.29 10.22
N GLY A 356 1.46 8.54 11.23
CA GLY A 356 0.17 8.67 11.86
C GLY A 356 0.15 9.62 13.06
N GLN A 357 -1.05 10.09 13.39
CA GLN A 357 -1.32 10.81 14.64
C GLN A 357 -1.36 9.85 15.83
N VAL A 358 -1.02 10.35 17.02
CA VAL A 358 -1.24 9.63 18.27
C VAL A 358 -2.75 9.54 18.50
N GLU A 359 -3.24 8.37 18.90
CA GLU A 359 -4.67 8.10 19.03
C GLU A 359 -4.98 7.16 20.20
N PHE A 360 -6.27 6.96 20.47
CA PHE A 360 -6.72 5.97 21.45
C PHE A 360 -7.54 4.87 20.78
N LEU A 361 -7.24 3.62 21.13
CA LEU A 361 -8.13 2.49 20.94
C LEU A 361 -8.99 2.33 22.19
N ARG A 362 -10.31 2.52 22.05
CA ARG A 362 -11.25 2.51 23.16
C ARG A 362 -12.20 1.33 23.04
N PHE A 363 -12.05 0.37 23.94
CA PHE A 363 -13.05 -0.64 24.24
C PHE A 363 -13.99 -0.10 25.34
N PRO A 364 -15.19 -0.67 25.51
CA PRO A 364 -16.11 -0.26 26.58
C PRO A 364 -15.52 -0.26 27.99
N GLN A 365 -14.60 -1.20 28.28
CA GLN A 365 -14.00 -1.35 29.62
C GLN A 365 -12.51 -0.99 29.68
N GLN A 366 -11.83 -0.80 28.55
CA GLN A 366 -10.38 -0.58 28.49
C GLN A 366 -10.00 0.45 27.42
N THR A 367 -8.94 1.22 27.66
CA THR A 367 -8.42 2.20 26.68
C THR A 367 -6.92 2.03 26.54
N TYR A 368 -6.46 1.99 25.30
CA TYR A 368 -5.05 1.90 24.94
C TYR A 368 -4.63 3.14 24.18
N LYS A 369 -3.49 3.71 24.54
CA LYS A 369 -2.87 4.80 23.80
C LYS A 369 -2.03 4.20 22.67
N LEU A 370 -2.30 4.63 21.44
CA LEU A 370 -1.60 4.25 20.23
C LEU A 370 -0.56 5.34 19.93
N GLU A 371 0.70 5.00 20.14
CA GLU A 371 1.86 5.87 19.90
C GLU A 371 2.70 5.28 18.77
N ARG A 372 3.62 6.08 18.22
CA ARG A 372 4.53 5.67 17.12
C ARG A 372 3.78 5.07 15.93
N VAL A 373 2.65 5.70 15.58
CA VAL A 373 1.79 5.21 14.50
C VAL A 373 2.47 5.46 13.15
N VAL A 374 2.72 4.40 12.40
CA VAL A 374 3.30 4.46 11.05
C VAL A 374 2.64 3.47 10.12
N PHE A 375 2.67 3.79 8.84
CA PHE A 375 2.30 2.92 7.74
C PHE A 375 3.53 2.70 6.88
N ALA A 376 3.80 1.47 6.46
CA ALA A 376 4.89 1.13 5.57
C ALA A 376 4.38 0.26 4.43
N ASP A 377 4.82 0.54 3.21
CA ASP A 377 4.59 -0.37 2.09
C ASP A 377 5.39 -1.66 2.29
N GLU A 378 4.97 -2.74 1.63
CA GLU A 378 5.80 -3.92 1.48
C GLU A 378 6.94 -3.63 0.46
N PRO A 379 8.23 -3.62 0.84
CA PRO A 379 9.35 -3.36 -0.06
C PRO A 379 9.55 -4.36 -1.22
N PHE A 380 9.02 -5.58 -1.14
CA PHE A 380 9.24 -6.63 -2.16
C PHE A 380 8.01 -6.88 -3.04
N ASN A 381 6.80 -6.70 -2.51
CA ASN A 381 5.55 -6.85 -3.26
C ASN A 381 4.84 -5.50 -3.35
N PHE A 382 5.22 -4.68 -4.33
CA PHE A 382 4.73 -3.31 -4.44
C PHE A 382 3.23 -3.22 -4.76
N PRO A 383 2.52 -2.22 -4.21
CA PRO A 383 1.18 -1.87 -4.67
C PRO A 383 1.22 -1.41 -6.13
N HIS A 384 0.55 -2.14 -7.00
CA HIS A 384 0.49 -1.86 -8.43
C HIS A 384 -0.91 -2.15 -8.99
N GLY A 385 -1.13 -1.78 -10.24
CA GLY A 385 -2.36 -2.12 -10.95
C GLY A 385 -2.37 -1.52 -12.34
N MET A 386 -3.51 -1.62 -13.02
CA MET A 386 -3.70 -1.05 -14.35
C MET A 386 -4.92 -0.13 -14.40
N ILE A 387 -4.75 1.08 -14.89
CA ILE A 387 -5.82 2.08 -15.03
C ILE A 387 -6.48 1.90 -16.39
N ASP A 388 -7.81 1.84 -16.44
CA ASP A 388 -8.61 2.00 -17.66
C ASP A 388 -8.80 3.50 -17.93
N LEU A 389 -8.20 4.00 -19.00
CA LEU A 389 -8.23 5.41 -19.39
C LEU A 389 -9.63 5.90 -19.79
N ARG A 390 -10.55 4.98 -20.16
CA ARG A 390 -11.93 5.34 -20.51
C ARG A 390 -12.76 5.64 -19.28
N THR A 391 -12.41 5.08 -18.13
CA THR A 391 -13.21 5.18 -16.89
C THR A 391 -12.46 5.85 -15.71
N GLY A 392 -11.12 5.95 -15.78
CA GLY A 392 -10.24 6.37 -14.69
C GLY A 392 -10.06 5.32 -13.59
N ARG A 393 -10.67 4.14 -13.74
CA ARG A 393 -10.70 3.10 -12.71
C ARG A 393 -9.57 2.13 -12.85
N ILE A 394 -9.27 1.45 -11.76
CA ILE A 394 -8.33 0.34 -11.78
C ILE A 394 -9.08 -0.90 -12.27
N LEU A 395 -8.43 -1.65 -13.16
CA LEU A 395 -8.95 -2.90 -13.70
C LEU A 395 -8.86 -4.00 -12.64
N GLY A 396 -9.99 -4.66 -12.38
CA GLY A 396 -10.06 -5.73 -11.40
C GLY A 396 -10.14 -5.21 -9.97
N GLU A 397 -9.54 -5.94 -9.05
CA GLU A 397 -9.30 -5.49 -7.68
C GLU A 397 -7.89 -4.87 -7.60
N MET A 398 -7.62 -4.14 -6.52
CA MET A 398 -6.27 -3.61 -6.27
C MET A 398 -5.82 -4.04 -4.88
N VAL A 399 -4.74 -4.81 -4.83
CA VAL A 399 -4.10 -5.17 -3.56
C VAL A 399 -3.07 -4.11 -3.16
N TYR A 400 -3.08 -3.73 -1.87
CA TYR A 400 -2.09 -2.87 -1.25
C TYR A 400 -1.39 -3.64 -0.13
N PRO A 401 -0.28 -4.34 -0.43
CA PRO A 401 0.54 -5.03 0.56
C PRO A 401 1.20 -3.99 1.47
N SER A 402 0.97 -4.10 2.77
CA SER A 402 1.49 -3.11 3.71
C SER A 402 1.66 -3.65 5.12
N TYR A 403 2.38 -2.87 5.91
CA TYR A 403 2.53 -3.03 7.34
C TYR A 403 2.09 -1.77 8.06
N TYR A 404 1.68 -1.94 9.31
CA TYR A 404 1.43 -0.84 10.22
C TYR A 404 2.20 -1.04 11.52
N GLY A 405 2.71 0.05 12.05
CA GLY A 405 3.36 0.12 13.35
C GLY A 405 2.59 0.99 14.29
N GLN A 406 2.46 0.53 15.53
CA GLN A 406 2.00 1.31 16.67
C GLN A 406 2.32 0.55 17.97
N SER A 407 2.39 1.27 19.09
CA SER A 407 2.81 0.74 20.40
C SER A 407 2.09 -0.53 20.86
N LEU A 408 0.77 -0.62 20.72
CA LEU A 408 -0.03 -1.81 21.04
C LEU A 408 0.23 -2.97 20.08
N ALA A 409 0.48 -2.73 18.79
CA ALA A 409 0.80 -3.76 17.81
C ALA A 409 2.13 -4.45 18.17
N GLU A 410 3.14 -3.67 18.55
CA GLU A 410 4.43 -4.20 19.02
C GLU A 410 4.26 -5.15 20.21
N VAL A 411 3.49 -4.73 21.23
CA VAL A 411 3.20 -5.57 22.40
C VAL A 411 2.42 -6.82 22.00
N LEU A 412 1.46 -6.69 21.09
CA LEU A 412 0.64 -7.79 20.59
C LEU A 412 1.48 -8.83 19.85
N PHE A 413 2.42 -8.43 18.99
CA PHE A 413 3.36 -9.35 18.35
C PHE A 413 4.27 -10.05 19.37
N LEU A 414 4.85 -9.30 20.32
CA LEU A 414 5.75 -9.84 21.35
C LEU A 414 5.04 -10.85 22.27
N GLN A 415 3.81 -10.57 22.70
CA GLN A 415 3.09 -11.43 23.63
C GLN A 415 2.57 -12.72 23.00
N ASN A 416 2.51 -12.80 21.67
CA ASN A 416 2.02 -13.98 20.94
C ASN A 416 3.13 -14.95 20.51
N ASP A 417 4.37 -14.78 20.98
CA ASP A 417 5.48 -15.74 20.79
C ASP A 417 5.71 -16.16 19.33
N GLY A 418 5.54 -15.23 18.38
CA GLY A 418 5.70 -15.51 16.95
C GLY A 418 4.53 -16.25 16.27
N ARG A 419 3.42 -16.50 16.97
CA ARG A 419 2.23 -17.13 16.38
C ARG A 419 1.54 -16.26 15.33
N ILE A 420 1.66 -14.94 15.45
CA ILE A 420 1.11 -13.99 14.49
C ILE A 420 2.08 -13.89 13.33
N SER A 421 1.60 -14.15 12.11
CA SER A 421 2.43 -14.08 10.92
C SER A 421 3.04 -12.68 10.75
N THR A 422 4.31 -12.67 10.33
CA THR A 422 5.07 -11.49 9.91
C THR A 422 4.76 -11.09 8.46
N ASP A 423 3.84 -11.79 7.80
CA ASP A 423 3.39 -11.44 6.45
C ASP A 423 2.65 -10.10 6.44
N PRO A 424 2.76 -9.33 5.34
CA PRO A 424 2.05 -8.08 5.23
C PRO A 424 0.53 -8.28 5.28
N PHE A 425 -0.16 -7.19 5.55
CA PHE A 425 -1.59 -7.10 5.36
C PHE A 425 -1.87 -6.77 3.90
N PHE A 426 -2.48 -7.71 3.20
CA PHE A 426 -2.94 -7.54 1.82
C PHE A 426 -4.31 -6.87 1.85
N LEU A 427 -4.32 -5.54 1.90
CA LEU A 427 -5.55 -4.76 1.86
C LEU A 427 -6.11 -4.82 0.45
N VAL A 428 -7.37 -5.22 0.30
CA VAL A 428 -7.97 -5.41 -1.01
C VAL A 428 -9.02 -4.33 -1.23
N ALA A 429 -8.85 -3.58 -2.32
CA ALA A 429 -9.89 -2.72 -2.86
C ALA A 429 -10.68 -3.49 -3.91
N GLN A 430 -11.93 -3.83 -3.59
CA GLN A 430 -12.79 -4.56 -4.51
C GLN A 430 -13.16 -3.72 -5.73
N ARG A 431 -13.58 -4.43 -6.78
CA ARG A 431 -14.06 -3.87 -8.04
C ARG A 431 -15.36 -3.05 -7.93
N SER A 432 -16.08 -3.18 -6.82
CA SER A 432 -17.42 -2.64 -6.58
C SER A 432 -17.59 -1.16 -6.95
N LEU A 433 -18.74 -0.85 -7.55
CA LEU A 433 -19.18 0.52 -7.85
C LEU A 433 -19.66 1.31 -6.63
N ASP A 434 -19.96 0.63 -5.52
CA ASP A 434 -20.51 1.29 -4.33
C ASP A 434 -19.39 1.99 -3.55
N PRO A 435 -19.35 3.33 -3.52
CA PRO A 435 -18.32 4.07 -2.77
C PRO A 435 -18.40 3.83 -1.26
N ARG A 436 -19.49 3.23 -0.74
CA ARG A 436 -19.61 2.80 0.66
C ARG A 436 -18.85 1.51 0.96
N THR A 437 -18.33 0.85 -0.08
CA THR A 437 -17.53 -0.37 0.03
C THR A 437 -16.05 -0.05 -0.16
N THR A 438 -15.28 -1.02 -0.68
CA THR A 438 -13.86 -0.89 -0.98
C THR A 438 -13.70 -0.62 -2.48
N TYR A 439 -12.78 0.28 -2.85
CA TYR A 439 -12.60 0.72 -4.24
C TYR A 439 -11.24 1.39 -4.44
N ALA A 440 -10.76 1.43 -5.68
CA ALA A 440 -9.57 2.18 -6.05
C ALA A 440 -9.74 2.83 -7.43
N ARG A 441 -9.39 4.12 -7.57
CA ARG A 441 -9.51 4.85 -8.84
C ARG A 441 -8.70 6.14 -8.88
N PHE A 442 -8.47 6.61 -10.10
CA PHE A 442 -8.08 7.98 -10.40
C PHE A 442 -9.29 8.75 -10.94
N GLU A 443 -9.45 10.01 -10.52
CA GLU A 443 -10.51 10.87 -11.02
C GLU A 443 -10.03 12.31 -11.20
N LYS A 444 -10.74 13.05 -12.05
CA LYS A 444 -10.53 14.49 -12.22
C LYS A 444 -11.37 15.24 -11.19
N GLY A 445 -10.70 16.02 -10.35
CA GLY A 445 -11.34 16.91 -9.40
C GLY A 445 -11.94 18.16 -10.08
N PRO A 446 -12.76 18.94 -9.34
CA PRO A 446 -13.48 20.10 -9.88
C PRO A 446 -12.58 21.23 -10.41
N ASN A 447 -11.33 21.30 -9.93
CA ASN A 447 -10.32 22.27 -10.37
C ASN A 447 -9.31 21.65 -11.36
N GLY A 448 -9.65 20.50 -11.96
CA GLY A 448 -8.82 19.77 -12.91
C GLY A 448 -7.69 18.94 -12.28
N GLN A 449 -7.52 18.98 -10.95
CA GLN A 449 -6.54 18.19 -10.23
C GLN A 449 -6.79 16.68 -10.42
N THR A 450 -5.72 15.88 -10.43
CA THR A 450 -5.85 14.42 -10.43
C THR A 450 -5.95 13.94 -8.98
N VAL A 451 -6.97 13.14 -8.67
CA VAL A 451 -7.21 12.58 -7.34
C VAL A 451 -7.09 11.06 -7.41
N PHE A 452 -6.19 10.49 -6.63
CA PHE A 452 -6.15 9.06 -6.37
C PHE A 452 -6.97 8.75 -5.12
N ARG A 453 -7.86 7.77 -5.20
CA ARG A 453 -8.63 7.27 -4.05
C ARG A 453 -8.43 5.78 -3.92
N TYR A 454 -8.21 5.33 -2.69
CA TYR A 454 -8.12 3.93 -2.33
C TYR A 454 -8.83 3.68 -1.00
N SER A 455 -9.72 2.71 -0.96
CA SER A 455 -10.40 2.19 0.22
C SER A 455 -10.26 0.68 0.20
N GLY A 456 -9.33 0.14 0.98
CA GLY A 456 -9.05 -1.28 1.05
C GLY A 456 -9.27 -1.84 2.45
N ARG A 457 -9.58 -3.14 2.51
CA ARG A 457 -9.88 -3.84 3.76
C ARG A 457 -9.23 -5.21 3.80
N HIS A 458 -8.92 -5.67 5.01
CA HIS A 458 -8.37 -6.98 5.28
C HIS A 458 -8.93 -7.51 6.60
N VAL A 459 -9.64 -8.64 6.56
CA VAL A 459 -10.23 -9.26 7.77
C VAL A 459 -9.57 -10.60 8.05
N ARG A 460 -9.00 -10.75 9.24
CA ARG A 460 -8.41 -12.02 9.73
C ARG A 460 -9.12 -12.49 10.98
N SER A 461 -9.18 -13.81 11.15
CA SER A 461 -9.47 -14.39 12.46
C SER A 461 -8.41 -13.99 13.47
N PHE A 462 -8.85 -13.60 14.66
CA PHE A 462 -8.00 -13.34 15.83
C PHE A 462 -8.32 -14.32 16.97
N ALA A 463 -9.03 -15.41 16.68
CA ALA A 463 -9.38 -16.43 17.66
C ALA A 463 -8.13 -17.11 18.25
N GLY A 464 -8.11 -17.25 19.58
CA GLY A 464 -7.03 -17.93 20.30
C GLY A 464 -5.71 -17.15 20.40
N PHE A 465 -5.66 -15.90 19.94
CA PHE A 465 -4.52 -15.01 20.13
C PHE A 465 -4.63 -14.23 21.45
N ARG A 466 -3.46 -13.86 22.00
CA ARG A 466 -3.36 -13.00 23.17
C ARG A 466 -3.60 -11.55 22.78
N PHE A 467 -4.43 -10.88 23.54
CA PHE A 467 -4.59 -9.44 23.51
C PHE A 467 -4.00 -8.83 24.80
N PRO A 468 -3.13 -7.81 24.71
CA PRO A 468 -2.46 -7.27 25.88
C PRO A 468 -3.45 -6.70 26.92
N SER A 469 -3.15 -6.91 28.19
CA SER A 469 -3.74 -6.13 29.28
C SER A 469 -3.18 -4.70 29.30
N PRO A 470 -3.85 -3.73 29.95
CA PRO A 470 -3.39 -2.33 29.99
C PRO A 470 -2.01 -2.12 30.64
N ASP A 471 -1.54 -3.05 31.47
CA ASP A 471 -0.21 -3.03 32.07
C ASP A 471 0.89 -3.62 31.15
N PHE A 472 0.49 -4.14 29.98
CA PHE A 472 1.34 -4.83 29.01
C PHE A 472 2.14 -6.01 29.58
N VAL A 473 1.70 -6.57 30.71
CA VAL A 473 2.31 -7.76 31.31
C VAL A 473 1.72 -9.00 30.64
N LYS A 474 2.56 -9.79 29.96
CA LYS A 474 2.14 -10.99 29.22
C LYS A 474 1.31 -11.99 30.05
N ALA A 475 1.63 -12.16 31.34
CA ALA A 475 0.89 -13.06 32.23
C ALA A 475 -0.58 -12.63 32.45
N ASN A 476 -0.86 -11.34 32.26
CA ASN A 476 -2.18 -10.74 32.46
C ASN A 476 -2.97 -10.57 31.14
N SER A 477 -2.38 -10.96 30.01
CA SER A 477 -3.02 -10.85 28.68
C SER A 477 -4.31 -11.64 28.60
N PHE A 478 -5.28 -11.15 27.83
CA PHE A 478 -6.54 -11.83 27.57
C PHE A 478 -6.41 -12.76 26.36
N ILE A 479 -7.21 -13.83 26.29
CA ILE A 479 -7.26 -14.71 25.12
C ILE A 479 -8.56 -14.44 24.36
N ALA A 480 -8.45 -14.13 23.07
CA ALA A 480 -9.60 -13.93 22.21
C ALA A 480 -10.36 -15.26 21.99
N GLY A 481 -11.68 -15.23 22.18
CA GLY A 481 -12.56 -16.36 21.92
C GLY A 481 -12.72 -16.69 20.42
N PRO A 482 -13.47 -17.76 20.09
CA PRO A 482 -13.60 -18.28 18.72
C PRO A 482 -14.16 -17.30 17.68
N GLY A 483 -14.95 -16.31 18.13
CA GLY A 483 -15.50 -15.27 17.25
C GLY A 483 -14.58 -14.05 17.06
N GLY A 484 -13.40 -14.04 17.69
CA GLY A 484 -12.48 -12.91 17.63
C GLY A 484 -11.98 -12.65 16.21
N LYS A 485 -12.05 -11.40 15.76
CA LYS A 485 -11.53 -10.97 14.46
C LYS A 485 -10.87 -9.60 14.54
N LEU A 486 -9.93 -9.39 13.64
CA LEU A 486 -9.26 -8.12 13.39
C LEU A 486 -9.63 -7.66 11.98
N ASP A 487 -10.23 -6.49 11.90
CA ASP A 487 -10.62 -5.82 10.67
C ASP A 487 -9.73 -4.60 10.44
N ILE A 488 -8.84 -4.72 9.46
CA ILE A 488 -7.89 -3.68 9.12
C ILE A 488 -8.38 -2.97 7.87
N PHE A 489 -8.32 -1.65 7.88
CA PHE A 489 -8.59 -0.85 6.69
C PHE A 489 -7.50 0.18 6.43
N LEU A 490 -7.36 0.52 5.15
CA LEU A 490 -6.56 1.64 4.68
C LEU A 490 -7.42 2.47 3.74
N ARG A 491 -7.48 3.76 4.04
CA ARG A 491 -8.11 4.77 3.19
C ARG A 491 -7.05 5.77 2.81
N MET A 492 -6.92 6.06 1.53
CA MET A 492 -5.98 7.04 1.02
C MET A 492 -6.66 7.93 -0.01
N GLN A 493 -6.45 9.23 0.12
CA GLN A 493 -6.77 10.21 -0.89
C GLN A 493 -5.50 11.00 -1.21
N GLY A 494 -4.94 10.81 -2.39
CA GLY A 494 -3.82 11.59 -2.91
C GLY A 494 -4.30 12.64 -3.91
N ILE A 495 -3.77 13.86 -3.84
CA ILE A 495 -4.15 14.97 -4.71
C ILE A 495 -2.93 15.54 -5.40
N ARG A 496 -3.00 15.67 -6.72
CA ARG A 496 -2.05 16.42 -7.53
C ARG A 496 -2.75 17.57 -8.23
N ALA A 497 -2.43 18.80 -7.82
CA ALA A 497 -2.97 20.00 -8.45
C ALA A 497 -2.59 20.07 -9.94
N ALA A 498 -3.55 20.46 -10.79
CA ALA A 498 -3.29 20.68 -12.21
C ALA A 498 -2.50 21.97 -12.48
N VAL A 499 -2.75 23.00 -11.67
CA VAL A 499 -2.09 24.30 -11.72
C VAL A 499 -1.46 24.59 -10.36
N PRO A 500 -0.22 25.09 -10.30
CA PRO A 500 0.41 25.49 -9.04
C PRO A 500 -0.43 26.53 -8.29
N VAL A 501 -0.64 26.30 -6.99
CA VAL A 501 -1.29 27.28 -6.12
C VAL A 501 -0.26 28.31 -5.66
N THR A 502 -0.56 29.61 -5.85
CA THR A 502 0.41 30.69 -5.60
C THR A 502 0.05 31.59 -4.41
N GLY A 503 -1.22 31.59 -3.99
CA GLY A 503 -1.72 32.45 -2.92
C GLY A 503 -1.07 32.17 -1.56
N ARG A 504 -1.03 33.19 -0.69
CA ARG A 504 -0.69 33.00 0.72
C ARG A 504 -1.91 32.46 1.46
N LYS A 505 -1.68 31.51 2.36
CA LYS A 505 -2.72 30.89 3.18
C LYS A 505 -2.54 31.30 4.63
N THR A 506 -3.61 31.87 5.18
CA THR A 506 -3.64 32.37 6.55
C THR A 506 -4.85 31.81 7.27
N GLY A 507 -4.69 31.51 8.55
CA GLY A 507 -5.80 31.06 9.38
C GLY A 507 -5.34 30.76 10.78
N GLY A 508 -6.26 30.21 11.57
CA GLY A 508 -5.99 29.83 12.94
C GLY A 508 -7.27 29.48 13.67
N ALA A 509 -7.11 28.83 14.81
CA ALA A 509 -8.19 28.55 15.73
C ALA A 509 -7.65 28.53 17.16
N SER A 510 -8.51 28.88 18.11
CA SER A 510 -8.18 28.88 19.54
C SER A 510 -9.02 27.87 20.29
N ASN A 511 -8.44 27.21 21.29
CA ASN A 511 -9.16 26.36 22.22
C ASN A 511 -9.92 25.18 21.56
N VAL A 512 -9.32 24.62 20.52
CA VAL A 512 -9.83 23.46 19.77
C VAL A 512 -9.60 22.18 20.59
N LEU A 513 -10.60 21.30 20.64
CA LEU A 513 -10.47 19.99 21.27
C LEU A 513 -9.85 19.00 20.28
N SER A 514 -8.73 18.38 20.66
CA SER A 514 -8.10 17.32 19.87
C SER A 514 -8.77 15.96 20.07
N SER A 515 -8.47 15.00 19.19
CA SER A 515 -8.89 13.59 19.37
C SER A 515 -8.34 12.95 20.66
N LEU A 516 -7.24 13.47 21.19
CA LEU A 516 -6.63 13.04 22.45
C LEU A 516 -7.34 13.59 23.70
N GLY A 517 -8.26 14.55 23.53
CA GLY A 517 -8.90 15.26 24.64
C GLY A 517 -8.17 16.53 25.09
N ASP A 518 -6.98 16.79 24.54
CA ASP A 518 -6.22 18.01 24.82
C ASP A 518 -6.83 19.22 24.09
N ARG A 519 -6.77 20.39 24.73
CA ARG A 519 -7.13 21.67 24.10
C ARG A 519 -5.90 22.32 23.47
N PHE A 520 -6.00 22.75 22.22
CA PHE A 520 -4.90 23.41 21.53
C PHE A 520 -5.35 24.64 20.74
N SER A 521 -4.39 25.49 20.38
CA SER A 521 -4.58 26.68 19.56
C SER A 521 -3.50 26.72 18.48
N TYR A 522 -3.80 27.27 17.31
CA TYR A 522 -2.81 27.49 16.27
C TYR A 522 -3.12 28.73 15.45
N SER A 523 -2.09 29.32 14.85
CA SER A 523 -2.19 30.38 13.84
C SER A 523 -1.12 30.20 12.79
N PHE A 524 -1.41 30.54 11.54
CA PHE A 524 -0.48 30.35 10.44
C PHE A 524 -0.63 31.42 9.36
N SER A 525 0.47 31.69 8.68
CA SER A 525 0.57 32.48 7.45
C SER A 525 1.68 31.90 6.60
N VAL A 526 1.34 31.05 5.63
CA VAL A 526 2.30 30.33 4.80
C VAL A 526 2.09 30.64 3.32
N PRO A 527 3.15 30.96 2.58
CA PRO A 527 3.07 31.18 1.14
C PRO A 527 3.01 29.83 0.41
N CYS A 528 2.08 29.62 -0.51
CA CYS A 528 2.06 28.39 -1.32
C CYS A 528 3.23 28.31 -2.32
N GLN A 529 3.86 29.45 -2.62
CA GLN A 529 5.14 29.54 -3.31
C GLN A 529 6.20 30.10 -2.36
N ALA A 530 6.96 29.22 -1.71
CA ALA A 530 7.86 29.58 -0.60
C ALA A 530 9.12 30.36 -1.00
N SER A 531 9.57 30.27 -2.25
CA SER A 531 10.85 30.87 -2.66
C SER A 531 10.90 32.36 -2.38
N GLY A 532 11.86 32.79 -1.54
CA GLY A 532 12.06 34.19 -1.16
C GLY A 532 11.00 34.78 -0.22
N GLN A 533 10.08 33.98 0.32
CA GLN A 533 8.99 34.46 1.18
C GLN A 533 9.12 33.94 2.61
N THR A 534 8.62 34.74 3.57
CA THR A 534 8.55 34.34 4.99
C THR A 534 7.23 33.63 5.29
N ALA A 535 7.29 32.72 6.25
CA ALA A 535 6.15 31.99 6.78
C ALA A 535 6.09 32.15 8.30
N THR A 536 4.90 32.19 8.88
CA THR A 536 4.70 32.12 10.33
C THR A 536 3.78 30.96 10.66
N PHE A 537 4.09 30.28 11.75
CA PHE A 537 3.23 29.28 12.35
C PHE A 537 3.49 29.23 13.85
N GLU A 538 2.44 29.31 14.63
CA GLU A 538 2.47 29.11 16.07
C GLU A 538 1.41 28.07 16.44
N TYR A 539 1.79 27.09 17.26
CA TYR A 539 0.91 26.06 17.79
C TYR A 539 1.11 25.96 19.31
N THR A 540 0.04 25.94 20.09
CA THR A 540 0.08 25.75 21.54
C THR A 540 -0.80 24.58 21.94
N ASN A 541 -0.20 23.56 22.57
CA ASN A 541 -0.92 22.49 23.26
C ASN A 541 -1.03 22.85 24.75
N ASN A 542 -2.26 22.95 25.27
CA ASN A 542 -2.53 23.35 26.66
C ASN A 542 -2.50 22.18 27.64
N ASN A 543 -2.02 20.99 27.23
CA ASN A 543 -1.78 19.88 28.14
C ASN A 543 -0.75 20.28 29.22
N ALA A 544 -0.97 19.90 30.48
CA ALA A 544 -0.01 20.18 31.56
C ALA A 544 1.25 19.27 31.50
N GLY A 545 1.14 18.12 30.83
CA GLY A 545 2.21 17.14 30.69
C GLY A 545 3.30 17.52 29.68
N ARG A 546 4.19 16.55 29.37
CA ARG A 546 5.35 16.75 28.48
C ARG A 546 4.96 17.21 27.07
N SER A 547 3.83 16.74 26.55
CA SER A 547 3.31 17.10 25.23
C SER A 547 2.74 18.51 25.12
N GLY A 548 2.54 19.19 26.26
CA GLY A 548 2.10 20.58 26.31
C GLY A 548 3.21 21.58 26.07
N GLY A 549 2.90 22.73 25.48
CA GLY A 549 3.88 23.77 25.14
C GLY A 549 3.51 24.51 23.86
N THR A 550 4.36 25.45 23.45
CA THR A 550 4.17 26.28 22.26
C THR A 550 5.30 26.06 21.28
N PHE A 551 4.98 25.62 20.06
CA PHE A 551 5.88 25.59 18.93
C PHE A 551 5.81 26.90 18.16
N ARG A 552 6.97 27.46 17.80
CA ARG A 552 7.10 28.63 16.91
C ARG A 552 8.00 28.29 15.74
N LEU A 553 7.46 28.41 14.53
CA LEU A 553 8.20 28.19 13.29
C LEU A 553 9.22 29.30 13.06
N GLU A 554 10.47 28.91 12.83
CA GLU A 554 11.57 29.83 12.46
C GLU A 554 11.93 29.73 10.98
N ARG A 555 11.82 28.52 10.42
CA ARG A 555 12.16 28.22 9.03
C ARG A 555 11.21 27.18 8.45
N LEU A 556 10.69 27.50 7.27
CA LEU A 556 9.89 26.61 6.45
C LEU A 556 10.83 25.74 5.60
N ALA A 557 10.67 24.42 5.66
CA ALA A 557 11.44 23.48 4.84
C ALA A 557 10.71 23.15 3.53
N HIS A 558 9.39 22.95 3.60
CA HIS A 558 8.56 22.69 2.44
C HIS A 558 7.11 23.12 2.69
N VAL A 559 6.41 23.49 1.62
CA VAL A 559 4.97 23.76 1.61
C VAL A 559 4.37 23.25 0.31
N SER A 560 3.17 22.68 0.43
CA SER A 560 2.32 22.35 -0.70
C SER A 560 0.89 22.77 -0.40
N CYS A 561 0.27 23.41 -1.40
CA CYS A 561 -1.12 23.79 -1.35
C CYS A 561 -1.85 23.15 -2.51
N VAL A 562 -2.97 22.48 -2.22
CA VAL A 562 -3.76 21.78 -3.22
C VAL A 562 -5.25 22.05 -3.02
N PRO A 563 -6.06 22.07 -4.09
CA PRO A 563 -7.51 22.12 -3.98
C PRO A 563 -8.05 20.73 -3.60
N SER A 564 -8.81 20.66 -2.52
CA SER A 564 -9.56 19.48 -2.12
C SER A 564 -10.52 19.04 -3.24
N PRO A 565 -10.94 17.77 -3.27
CA PRO A 565 -11.94 17.32 -4.24
C PRO A 565 -13.32 17.97 -4.05
N ARG A 566 -13.56 18.61 -2.90
CA ARG A 566 -14.79 19.38 -2.60
C ARG A 566 -14.57 20.89 -2.68
N SER A 567 -13.44 21.33 -3.23
CA SER A 567 -13.11 22.74 -3.26
C SER A 567 -14.11 23.51 -4.12
N GLN A 568 -14.55 24.65 -3.61
CA GLN A 568 -15.34 25.63 -4.35
C GLN A 568 -14.49 26.83 -4.77
N LEU A 569 -13.18 26.76 -4.55
CA LEU A 569 -12.25 27.82 -4.90
C LEU A 569 -11.99 27.84 -6.40
N ALA A 570 -11.51 28.98 -6.90
CA ALA A 570 -11.08 29.09 -8.30
C ALA A 570 -9.83 28.23 -8.58
N ALA A 571 -9.63 27.85 -9.84
CA ALA A 571 -8.41 27.16 -10.25
C ALA A 571 -7.16 28.02 -9.94
N GLY A 572 -6.09 27.37 -9.45
CA GLY A 572 -4.89 28.07 -8.97
C GLY A 572 -4.98 28.53 -7.51
N ASP A 573 -6.09 28.24 -6.82
CA ASP A 573 -6.21 28.39 -5.37
C ASP A 573 -6.33 27.02 -4.67
N GLY A 574 -6.14 26.97 -3.36
CA GLY A 574 -6.17 25.73 -2.57
C GLY A 574 -6.71 25.91 -1.17
N ASP A 575 -7.47 24.93 -0.68
CA ASP A 575 -8.04 24.88 0.67
C ASP A 575 -7.34 23.85 1.57
N ILE A 576 -6.43 23.04 1.02
CA ILE A 576 -5.54 22.17 1.78
C ILE A 576 -4.13 22.74 1.72
N VAL A 577 -3.52 22.89 2.89
CA VAL A 577 -2.16 23.39 3.08
C VAL A 577 -1.39 22.38 3.91
N THR A 578 -0.32 21.84 3.35
CA THR A 578 0.61 20.92 4.03
C THR A 578 1.99 21.54 4.08
N PHE A 579 2.65 21.54 5.22
CA PHE A 579 4.00 22.06 5.34
C PHE A 579 4.82 21.37 6.42
N THR A 580 6.14 21.44 6.26
CA THR A 580 7.14 21.01 7.22
C THR A 580 8.11 22.14 7.51
N GLY A 581 8.72 22.12 8.70
CA GLY A 581 9.71 23.13 9.09
C GLY A 581 10.28 22.89 10.47
N PHE A 582 11.03 23.86 10.96
CA PHE A 582 11.69 23.79 12.26
C PHE A 582 11.66 25.11 13.01
N GLY A 583 11.82 25.03 14.33
CA GLY A 583 11.88 26.18 15.22
C GLY A 583 11.91 25.79 16.69
N SER A 584 11.45 26.68 17.56
CA SER A 584 11.57 26.54 19.02
C SER A 584 10.32 25.91 19.66
N TRP A 585 10.51 25.15 20.73
CA TRP A 585 9.44 24.74 21.65
C TRP A 585 9.57 25.47 23.00
N SER A 586 8.46 25.96 23.55
CA SER A 586 8.50 26.85 24.73
C SER A 586 9.02 26.22 26.02
N LYS A 587 9.12 24.89 26.08
CA LYS A 587 9.70 24.16 27.22
C LYS A 587 11.16 23.80 27.02
N ASP A 588 11.73 24.09 25.86
CA ASP A 588 13.14 23.85 25.58
C ASP A 588 14.00 24.91 26.30
N GLY A 589 15.15 24.47 26.79
CA GLY A 589 16.15 25.32 27.41
C GLY A 589 16.98 26.09 26.36
N PRO A 590 17.73 27.13 26.80
CA PRO A 590 18.69 27.80 25.94
C PRO A 590 19.75 26.81 25.42
N GLY A 591 19.87 26.67 24.10
CA GLY A 591 20.86 25.80 23.45
C GLY A 591 20.33 24.41 23.05
N ASP A 592 19.07 24.10 23.35
CA ASP A 592 18.43 22.88 22.84
C ASP A 592 18.33 22.91 21.31
N ALA A 593 18.38 21.72 20.70
CA ALA A 593 18.21 21.56 19.26
C ALA A 593 16.81 22.02 18.80
N PRO A 594 16.68 22.59 17.60
CA PRO A 594 15.38 22.98 17.08
C PRO A 594 14.44 21.79 16.96
N ARG A 595 13.16 22.00 17.26
CA ARG A 595 12.11 21.01 17.03
C ARG A 595 11.65 21.09 15.59
N PHE A 596 11.20 19.96 15.05
CA PHE A 596 10.61 19.87 13.73
C PHE A 596 9.10 19.77 13.82
N VAL A 597 8.41 20.17 12.76
CA VAL A 597 6.95 20.07 12.69
C VAL A 597 6.51 19.56 11.31
N SER A 598 5.44 18.76 11.31
CA SER A 598 4.63 18.45 10.13
C SER A 598 3.19 18.88 10.39
N VAL A 599 2.63 19.66 9.47
CA VAL A 599 1.31 20.26 9.61
C VAL A 599 0.51 20.03 8.34
N GLN A 600 -0.74 19.63 8.49
CA GLN A 600 -1.74 19.77 7.45
C GLN A 600 -3.00 20.45 7.97
N ILE A 601 -3.50 21.41 7.21
CA ILE A 601 -4.74 22.14 7.50
C ILE A 601 -5.61 22.08 6.24
N SER A 602 -6.87 21.66 6.41
CA SER A 602 -7.92 21.72 5.40
C SER A 602 -9.00 22.69 5.87
N THR A 603 -9.29 23.69 5.05
CA THR A 603 -10.44 24.58 5.20
C THR A 603 -11.55 24.25 4.19
N ALA A 604 -11.46 23.09 3.54
CA ALA A 604 -12.42 22.66 2.52
C ALA A 604 -13.83 22.49 3.12
N PRO A 605 -14.89 22.96 2.43
CA PRO A 605 -16.27 22.73 2.86
C PRO A 605 -16.56 21.24 3.02
N GLY A 606 -17.02 20.84 4.21
CA GLY A 606 -17.36 19.44 4.53
C GLY A 606 -16.16 18.52 4.79
N GLU A 607 -14.92 19.02 4.71
CA GLU A 607 -13.70 18.31 5.09
C GLU A 607 -12.76 19.19 5.94
N PRO A 608 -13.25 19.97 6.94
CA PRO A 608 -12.38 20.79 7.77
C PRO A 608 -11.49 19.89 8.65
N TYR A 609 -10.19 20.17 8.66
CA TYR A 609 -9.24 19.35 9.40
C TYR A 609 -7.99 20.15 9.78
N VAL A 610 -7.42 19.82 10.94
CA VAL A 610 -6.05 20.16 11.28
C VAL A 610 -5.37 18.93 11.86
N GLY A 611 -4.12 18.70 11.46
CA GLY A 611 -3.24 17.69 12.03
C GLY A 611 -1.84 18.27 12.19
N ILE A 612 -1.30 18.20 13.40
CA ILE A 612 -0.02 18.79 13.78
C ILE A 612 0.79 17.72 14.51
N LEU A 613 2.01 17.47 14.05
CA LEU A 613 3.01 16.63 14.72
C LEU A 613 4.25 17.48 14.99
N VAL A 614 4.64 17.58 16.26
CA VAL A 614 5.91 18.17 16.70
C VAL A 614 6.84 17.03 17.10
N TYR A 615 8.03 17.02 16.53
CA TYR A 615 9.01 15.95 16.70
C TYR A 615 10.08 16.33 17.73
N GLN A 616 10.67 15.31 18.35
CA GLN A 616 11.82 15.39 19.26
C GLN A 616 12.83 14.31 18.89
N ASP A 617 14.04 14.43 19.45
CA ASP A 617 14.96 13.29 19.50
C ASP A 617 14.32 12.12 20.27
N PRO A 618 14.64 10.87 19.91
CA PRO A 618 14.08 9.70 20.57
C PRO A 618 14.27 9.77 22.09
N ASP A 619 13.19 9.55 22.84
CA ASP A 619 13.25 9.51 24.29
C ASP A 619 13.57 8.12 24.86
N GLU A 620 13.45 7.93 26.18
CA GLU A 620 13.73 6.64 26.83
C GLU A 620 12.83 5.49 26.34
N LEU A 621 11.69 5.81 25.72
CA LEU A 621 10.76 4.86 25.11
C LEU A 621 10.90 4.81 23.58
N ASN A 622 11.94 5.46 23.04
CA ASN A 622 12.18 5.61 21.60
C ASN A 622 11.03 6.33 20.88
N ASP A 623 10.29 7.21 21.59
CA ASP A 623 9.25 8.04 20.99
C ASP A 623 9.84 9.35 20.45
N VAL A 624 9.60 9.58 19.17
CA VAL A 624 10.06 10.75 18.42
C VAL A 624 8.97 11.83 18.29
N ILE A 625 7.74 11.56 18.77
CA ILE A 625 6.64 12.52 18.73
C ILE A 625 6.50 13.21 20.09
N LEU A 626 6.89 14.48 20.14
CA LEU A 626 6.75 15.32 21.35
C LEU A 626 5.29 15.73 21.57
N SER A 627 4.61 16.15 20.51
CA SER A 627 3.22 16.63 20.59
C SER A 627 2.45 16.24 19.33
N SER A 628 1.22 15.79 19.52
CA SER A 628 0.29 15.42 18.45
C SER A 628 -1.06 16.06 18.75
N ALA A 629 -1.63 16.75 17.76
CA ALA A 629 -2.97 17.29 17.85
C ALA A 629 -3.66 17.20 16.50
N ASN A 630 -4.91 16.74 16.52
CA ASN A 630 -5.72 16.73 15.32
C ASN A 630 -7.21 16.89 15.63
N THR A 631 -7.99 17.26 14.61
CA THR A 631 -9.46 17.31 14.66
C THR A 631 -10.09 16.16 13.88
N LYS A 632 -9.66 14.93 14.16
CA LYS A 632 -10.22 13.71 13.55
C LYS A 632 -11.75 13.71 13.69
N PRO A 633 -12.52 13.62 12.59
CA PRO A 633 -13.98 13.55 12.66
C PRO A 633 -14.43 12.26 13.34
N ALA A 634 -15.61 12.26 13.97
CA ALA A 634 -16.12 11.08 14.66
C ALA A 634 -16.34 9.90 13.69
N GLU A 635 -16.93 10.19 12.53
CA GLU A 635 -17.09 9.21 11.45
C GLU A 635 -15.76 8.94 10.74
N LYS A 636 -15.66 7.77 10.11
CA LYS A 636 -14.52 7.40 9.24
C LYS A 636 -14.80 7.98 7.85
N PRO A 637 -14.12 9.05 7.40
CA PRO A 637 -14.37 9.62 6.08
C PRO A 637 -14.03 8.59 5.01
N LEU A 638 -14.86 8.49 3.99
CA LEU A 638 -14.50 7.75 2.79
C LEU A 638 -13.56 8.64 1.96
N PRO A 639 -12.50 8.05 1.37
CA PRO A 639 -11.51 8.77 0.62
C PRO A 639 -12.06 9.38 -0.64
#